data_AF-A0A3E2HMR5-F1
#
_entry.id   AF-A0A3E2HMR5-F1
#
_cell.length_a   1.000
_cell.length_b   1.000
_cell.length_c   1.000
_cell.angle_alpha   90.00
_cell.angle_beta   90.00
_cell.angle_gamma   90.00
#
_symmetry.space_group_name_H-M   'P 1'
#
loop_
_entity.id
_entity.type
_entity.pdbx_description
1 polymer ?
#
loop_
_entity_poly.entity_id
_entity_poly.type
_entity_poly.pdbx_seq_one_letter_code
_entity_poly.pdbx_strand_id
1 'polypeptide(L)'
;MTSDTTFRFYKSAQAEKYAGARPSYSPMLYEHIFAKHAASGGGFGLVIDVGCGPGSATRDLAPAFEHAVGLDPGEGMINVARERGGETQKGEKIRFEVSEAERIASVPGLPLGEVDLITAATAAHWFDMKKFWGQAAQLLKPGGTVAIWLRGRSYAHPDMPHGAEVNKIQKAFELVLEPYMLPGNRLSYDLYDNLVLPWTADPTQSAFPKDKFQRFEWDRNGLSDGKDFFGGSREYPLEVYEQALGTVSAVTRWREAHPELVGTEKDCVKVMIAQKHPIRWEALLRRHACHAETENESVIWESRAALSAIGRLGRPCHYRRLRHSNSNRQIQDTSLLNKEAGSHRALEPPTPSSLSFFSDGLLMEEGINNEITKRLSHAIGDVTAIRIAAVKYFRTIHLWFPIISEISFYERLSNILLQPSAAYSLLSLSMALITTIPKDNEKMLSLYFLLKSSIAIVEAGNINSLEVVQARLLVSLFEVGHGMDPAAFISLAATARAAVAIGLNQTVKNRCVDNTNVLSRSEQGHRVWWGLVMVDRTYTLERGKGPCATEGFDRPQFLPRDGNIWNPEVLSSSEPLSLSTPSSIRVGPFARQAQVSHILDILMMHLYDSDGRHSLNKDESDQIARTLTAFSMLLPEETPQPWPTYCGAIGMCYSALITLHESQPKTSLDPDAICSDAPESLQSTLNRLALISKKFNDNIRQIDIEGMSPFPPHGITRAALLQYRLWKETGDIKYCETANVLTVMVKHFSKRWMRAAHYLCQLEAEQPLLTPMFGSLVS
;
A
#
# COMPACT_ATOMS: atom_id res chain seq x y z
N MET A 1 25.19 4.08 -15.42
CA MET A 1 24.85 3.79 -14.01
C MET A 1 26.05 4.17 -13.13
N THR A 2 25.93 4.16 -11.80
CA THR A 2 27.06 4.46 -10.89
C THR A 2 28.00 3.26 -10.82
N SER A 3 29.25 3.44 -11.22
CA SER A 3 30.33 2.45 -11.02
C SER A 3 30.51 2.14 -9.54
N ASP A 4 31.03 0.95 -9.22
CA ASP A 4 31.50 0.67 -7.86
C ASP A 4 32.60 1.68 -7.45
N THR A 5 32.49 2.17 -6.23
CA THR A 5 33.44 3.10 -5.59
C THR A 5 34.09 2.51 -4.34
N THR A 6 33.87 1.23 -4.06
CA THR A 6 34.34 0.56 -2.83
C THR A 6 35.36 -0.52 -3.15
N PHE A 7 34.96 -1.61 -3.82
CA PHE A 7 35.81 -2.76 -4.09
C PHE A 7 36.94 -2.44 -5.09
N ARG A 8 36.67 -1.57 -6.06
CA ARG A 8 37.65 -1.07 -7.04
C ARG A 8 38.92 -0.48 -6.39
N PHE A 9 38.82 0.06 -5.18
CA PHE A 9 39.92 0.69 -4.46
C PHE A 9 40.46 -0.14 -3.28
N TYR A 10 40.04 -1.42 -3.16
CA TYR A 10 40.59 -2.32 -2.15
C TYR A 10 42.07 -2.61 -2.41
N LYS A 11 42.88 -2.49 -1.35
CA LYS A 11 44.25 -3.02 -1.32
C LYS A 11 44.21 -4.55 -1.13
N SER A 12 45.28 -5.27 -1.50
CA SER A 12 45.32 -6.74 -1.41
C SER A 12 44.91 -7.29 -0.04
N ALA A 13 45.30 -6.64 1.07
CA ALA A 13 44.88 -7.06 2.42
C ALA A 13 43.35 -6.96 2.67
N GLN A 14 42.66 -5.99 2.06
CA GLN A 14 41.20 -5.86 2.13
C GLN A 14 40.52 -6.88 1.22
N ALA A 15 41.08 -7.12 0.02
CA ALA A 15 40.62 -8.16 -0.90
C ALA A 15 40.80 -9.57 -0.30
N GLU A 16 41.89 -9.85 0.40
CA GLU A 16 42.13 -11.14 1.04
C GLU A 16 41.16 -11.37 2.23
N LYS A 17 40.89 -10.33 3.03
CA LYS A 17 39.83 -10.37 4.05
C LYS A 17 38.45 -10.60 3.42
N TYR A 18 38.15 -9.96 2.30
CA TYR A 18 36.91 -10.19 1.54
C TYR A 18 36.82 -11.64 1.07
N ALA A 19 37.91 -12.18 0.51
CA ALA A 19 38.01 -13.52 -0.04
C ALA A 19 37.99 -14.64 1.01
N GLY A 20 38.38 -14.36 2.26
CA GLY A 20 38.22 -15.28 3.40
C GLY A 20 36.79 -15.28 3.97
N ALA A 21 36.10 -14.15 3.96
CA ALA A 21 34.77 -13.99 4.55
C ALA A 21 33.59 -14.26 3.59
N ARG A 22 33.85 -14.48 2.30
CA ARG A 22 32.85 -14.78 1.26
C ARG A 22 33.05 -16.19 0.70
N PRO A 23 32.35 -17.21 1.22
CA PRO A 23 32.41 -18.57 0.67
C PRO A 23 31.84 -18.58 -0.76
N SER A 24 32.26 -19.53 -1.58
CA SER A 24 31.80 -19.64 -2.97
C SER A 24 30.33 -20.10 -3.09
N TYR A 25 29.88 -20.39 -4.31
CA TYR A 25 28.50 -20.76 -4.62
C TYR A 25 28.30 -22.29 -4.55
N SER A 26 27.05 -22.77 -4.60
CA SER A 26 26.75 -24.21 -4.60
C SER A 26 27.21 -24.89 -5.90
N PRO A 27 27.79 -26.11 -5.87
CA PRO A 27 28.07 -26.89 -7.09
C PRO A 27 26.88 -27.03 -8.03
N MET A 28 25.67 -27.19 -7.47
CA MET A 28 24.41 -27.32 -8.23
C MET A 28 24.11 -26.12 -9.14
N LEU A 29 24.56 -24.91 -8.78
CA LEU A 29 24.44 -23.72 -9.63
C LEU A 29 25.30 -23.89 -10.89
N TYR A 30 26.55 -24.32 -10.73
CA TYR A 30 27.48 -24.50 -11.84
C TYR A 30 27.04 -25.67 -12.74
N GLU A 31 26.66 -26.81 -12.16
CA GLU A 31 26.08 -27.95 -12.88
C GLU A 31 24.89 -27.53 -13.76
N HIS A 32 24.00 -26.69 -13.24
CA HIS A 32 22.88 -26.17 -14.01
C HIS A 32 23.30 -25.19 -15.11
N ILE A 33 24.24 -24.27 -14.83
CA ILE A 33 24.78 -23.36 -15.85
C ILE A 33 25.40 -24.18 -16.99
N PHE A 34 26.22 -25.19 -16.67
CA PHE A 34 26.84 -26.08 -17.65
C PHE A 34 25.80 -26.89 -18.43
N ALA A 35 24.79 -27.45 -17.78
CA ALA A 35 23.71 -28.18 -18.44
C ALA A 35 22.90 -27.30 -19.41
N LYS A 36 22.62 -26.05 -19.01
CA LYS A 36 21.94 -25.07 -19.88
C LYS A 36 22.81 -24.62 -21.04
N HIS A 37 24.09 -24.39 -20.79
CA HIS A 37 25.07 -23.99 -21.79
C HIS A 37 25.27 -25.08 -22.85
N ALA A 38 25.46 -26.33 -22.44
CA ALA A 38 25.53 -27.47 -23.36
C ALA A 38 24.23 -27.64 -24.17
N ALA A 39 23.07 -27.47 -23.53
CA ALA A 39 21.76 -27.55 -24.19
C ALA A 39 21.51 -26.43 -25.22
N SER A 40 22.21 -25.30 -25.14
CA SER A 40 22.17 -24.25 -26.18
C SER A 40 23.22 -24.44 -27.29
N GLY A 41 23.95 -25.56 -27.30
CA GLY A 41 25.06 -25.80 -28.23
C GLY A 41 26.37 -25.11 -27.86
N GLY A 42 26.48 -24.63 -26.61
CA GLY A 42 27.72 -24.10 -26.05
C GLY A 42 28.81 -25.16 -25.95
N GLY A 43 30.07 -24.74 -26.13
CA GLY A 43 31.23 -25.58 -25.90
C GLY A 43 31.85 -25.30 -24.54
N PHE A 44 33.05 -25.82 -24.31
CA PHE A 44 33.78 -25.64 -23.06
C PHE A 44 35.23 -25.21 -23.33
N GLY A 45 35.44 -24.35 -24.34
CA GLY A 45 36.76 -23.82 -24.69
C GLY A 45 37.20 -22.69 -23.77
N LEU A 46 36.48 -21.56 -23.77
CA LEU A 46 36.87 -20.34 -23.06
C LEU A 46 35.72 -19.75 -22.22
N VAL A 47 35.92 -19.68 -20.90
CA VAL A 47 35.06 -18.94 -19.96
C VAL A 47 35.69 -17.60 -19.54
N ILE A 48 34.87 -16.55 -19.46
CA ILE A 48 35.26 -15.23 -18.92
C ILE A 48 34.34 -14.86 -17.75
N ASP A 49 34.91 -14.67 -16.57
CA ASP A 49 34.18 -14.20 -15.38
C ASP A 49 34.43 -12.70 -15.15
N VAL A 50 33.38 -11.89 -15.27
CA VAL A 50 33.45 -10.42 -15.28
C VAL A 50 32.96 -9.86 -13.95
N GLY A 51 33.77 -8.99 -13.34
CA GLY A 51 33.66 -8.63 -11.93
C GLY A 51 33.99 -9.80 -11.02
N CYS A 52 35.05 -10.56 -11.34
CA CYS A 52 35.40 -11.80 -10.65
C CYS A 52 35.84 -11.59 -9.18
N GLY A 53 36.13 -10.36 -8.77
CA GLY A 53 36.74 -10.04 -7.49
C GLY A 53 38.01 -10.88 -7.26
N PRO A 54 38.16 -11.56 -6.12
CA PRO A 54 39.31 -12.42 -5.83
C PRO A 54 39.30 -13.76 -6.60
N GLY A 55 38.46 -13.92 -7.64
CA GLY A 55 38.46 -15.05 -8.57
C GLY A 55 37.74 -16.31 -8.09
N SER A 56 36.83 -16.22 -7.10
CA SER A 56 36.20 -17.42 -6.52
C SER A 56 35.28 -18.16 -7.51
N ALA A 57 34.40 -17.45 -8.22
CA ALA A 57 33.57 -18.08 -9.24
C ALA A 57 34.42 -18.56 -10.44
N THR A 58 35.42 -17.78 -10.85
CA THR A 58 36.38 -18.16 -11.91
C THR A 58 37.07 -19.49 -11.61
N ARG A 59 37.51 -19.71 -10.36
CA ARG A 59 38.13 -20.98 -9.92
C ARG A 59 37.17 -22.16 -9.92
N ASP A 60 35.90 -21.95 -9.59
CA ASP A 60 34.91 -23.03 -9.63
C ASP A 60 34.49 -23.39 -11.08
N LEU A 61 34.54 -22.40 -12.00
CA LEU A 61 34.22 -22.58 -13.42
C LEU A 61 35.38 -23.23 -14.20
N ALA A 62 36.63 -22.86 -13.91
CA ALA A 62 37.80 -23.22 -14.70
C ALA A 62 38.01 -24.74 -14.94
N PRO A 63 37.75 -25.66 -13.99
CA PRO A 63 37.91 -27.10 -14.23
C PRO A 63 37.00 -27.68 -15.32
N ALA A 64 35.93 -26.97 -15.67
CA ALA A 64 35.01 -27.38 -16.73
C ALA A 64 35.39 -26.85 -18.13
N PHE A 65 36.36 -25.92 -18.24
CA PHE A 65 36.73 -25.26 -19.50
C PHE A 65 38.22 -25.45 -19.82
N GLU A 66 38.58 -25.46 -21.11
CA GLU A 66 39.98 -25.54 -21.54
C GLU A 66 40.81 -24.33 -21.09
N HIS A 67 40.22 -23.13 -21.17
CA HIS A 67 40.81 -21.84 -20.82
C HIS A 67 39.84 -21.02 -19.96
N ALA A 68 40.36 -20.29 -18.98
CA ALA A 68 39.56 -19.45 -18.08
C ALA A 68 40.21 -18.09 -17.82
N VAL A 69 39.41 -17.03 -17.86
CA VAL A 69 39.84 -15.64 -17.61
C VAL A 69 38.94 -14.98 -16.57
N GLY A 70 39.53 -14.43 -15.50
CA GLY A 70 38.83 -13.54 -14.56
C GLY A 70 39.20 -12.08 -14.78
N LEU A 71 38.18 -11.21 -14.88
CA LEU A 71 38.32 -9.77 -15.11
C LEU A 71 37.66 -9.00 -13.97
N ASP A 72 38.36 -8.02 -13.39
CA ASP A 72 37.82 -7.14 -12.35
C ASP A 72 38.49 -5.74 -12.41
N PRO A 73 37.78 -4.64 -12.15
CA PRO A 73 38.38 -3.30 -12.16
C PRO A 73 39.26 -3.02 -10.93
N GLY A 74 39.21 -3.84 -9.87
CA GLY A 74 40.00 -3.67 -8.65
C GLY A 74 41.35 -4.39 -8.71
N GLU A 75 42.45 -3.64 -8.74
CA GLU A 75 43.81 -4.21 -8.80
C GLU A 75 44.13 -5.11 -7.58
N GLY A 76 43.73 -4.71 -6.37
CA GLY A 76 43.92 -5.54 -5.17
C GLY A 76 43.11 -6.85 -5.20
N MET A 77 41.96 -6.87 -5.87
CA MET A 77 41.16 -8.09 -6.08
C MET A 77 41.88 -9.03 -7.05
N ILE A 78 42.37 -8.51 -8.18
CA ILE A 78 43.11 -9.27 -9.19
C ILE A 78 44.44 -9.82 -8.64
N ASN A 79 45.15 -9.07 -7.80
CA ASN A 79 46.38 -9.56 -7.18
C ASN A 79 46.10 -10.76 -6.26
N VAL A 80 45.07 -10.69 -5.41
CA VAL A 80 44.62 -11.85 -4.61
C VAL A 80 44.15 -13.01 -5.47
N ALA A 81 43.48 -12.75 -6.60
CA ALA A 81 43.08 -13.79 -7.54
C ALA A 81 44.29 -14.52 -8.15
N ARG A 82 45.32 -13.78 -8.55
CA ARG A 82 46.60 -14.31 -9.07
C ARG A 82 47.39 -15.10 -8.02
N GLU A 83 47.46 -14.60 -6.78
CA GLU A 83 48.11 -15.27 -5.65
C GLU A 83 47.43 -16.60 -5.30
N ARG A 84 46.09 -16.63 -5.29
CA ARG A 84 45.29 -17.84 -5.05
C ARG A 84 45.25 -18.82 -6.23
N GLY A 85 45.58 -18.36 -7.44
CA GLY A 85 45.72 -19.19 -8.63
C GLY A 85 44.45 -19.96 -9.00
N GLY A 86 44.66 -21.22 -9.41
CA GLY A 86 43.64 -22.13 -9.94
C GLY A 86 44.03 -22.66 -11.32
N GLU A 87 43.46 -23.81 -11.69
CA GLU A 87 43.79 -24.55 -12.92
C GLU A 87 42.54 -24.82 -13.76
N THR A 88 42.71 -24.85 -15.08
CA THR A 88 41.66 -25.19 -16.05
C THR A 88 41.54 -26.71 -16.25
N GLN A 89 40.59 -27.15 -17.08
CA GLN A 89 40.47 -28.56 -17.50
C GLN A 89 41.78 -29.14 -18.08
N LYS A 90 42.63 -28.30 -18.70
CA LYS A 90 43.94 -28.68 -19.28
C LYS A 90 45.10 -28.61 -18.27
N GLY A 91 44.86 -28.18 -17.02
CA GLY A 91 45.93 -27.85 -16.07
C GLY A 91 46.63 -26.52 -16.37
N GLU A 92 46.06 -25.66 -17.21
CA GLU A 92 46.59 -24.31 -17.44
C GLU A 92 46.25 -23.41 -16.26
N LYS A 93 47.11 -22.44 -15.93
CA LYS A 93 46.80 -21.45 -14.90
C LYS A 93 45.71 -20.50 -15.38
N ILE A 94 44.71 -20.24 -14.53
CA ILE A 94 43.67 -19.23 -14.79
C ILE A 94 44.33 -17.86 -15.00
N ARG A 95 43.93 -17.16 -16.07
CA ARG A 95 44.41 -15.80 -16.36
C ARG A 95 43.54 -14.79 -15.60
N PHE A 96 44.17 -13.89 -14.86
CA PHE A 96 43.47 -12.81 -14.15
C PHE A 96 44.00 -11.45 -14.59
N GLU A 97 43.12 -10.53 -15.00
CA GLU A 97 43.48 -9.21 -15.55
C GLU A 97 42.60 -8.09 -15.00
N VAL A 98 43.17 -6.89 -14.88
CA VAL A 98 42.42 -5.70 -14.48
C VAL A 98 41.63 -5.17 -15.68
N SER A 99 40.30 -5.20 -15.61
CA SER A 99 39.44 -4.66 -16.68
C SER A 99 38.05 -4.26 -16.19
N GLU A 100 37.46 -3.26 -16.85
CA GLU A 100 36.07 -2.83 -16.65
C GLU A 100 35.11 -3.69 -17.48
N ALA A 101 33.91 -3.98 -16.98
CA ALA A 101 32.88 -4.74 -17.70
C ALA A 101 32.51 -4.10 -19.05
N GLU A 102 32.67 -2.78 -19.15
CA GLU A 102 32.40 -1.94 -20.31
C GLU A 102 33.49 -2.00 -21.38
N ARG A 103 34.61 -2.69 -21.13
CA ARG A 103 35.79 -2.77 -22.03
C ARG A 103 36.34 -4.18 -22.23
N ILE A 104 35.60 -5.22 -21.83
CA ILE A 104 36.09 -6.60 -21.84
C ILE A 104 36.56 -7.08 -23.23
N ALA A 105 35.96 -6.60 -24.33
CA ALA A 105 36.40 -6.96 -25.69
C ALA A 105 37.71 -6.27 -26.12
N SER A 106 38.21 -5.33 -25.33
CA SER A 106 39.49 -4.62 -25.57
C SER A 106 40.66 -5.20 -24.77
N VAL A 107 40.46 -6.26 -23.98
CA VAL A 107 41.54 -6.88 -23.20
C VAL A 107 42.49 -7.64 -24.14
N PRO A 108 43.81 -7.37 -24.13
CA PRO A 108 44.75 -7.98 -25.06
C PRO A 108 44.74 -9.52 -24.99
N GLY A 109 44.66 -10.16 -26.16
CA GLY A 109 44.69 -11.62 -26.28
C GLY A 109 43.38 -12.33 -25.89
N LEU A 110 42.25 -11.63 -25.80
CA LEU A 110 40.93 -12.27 -25.84
C LEU A 110 40.42 -12.35 -27.29
N PRO A 111 40.01 -13.53 -27.78
CA PRO A 111 39.50 -13.68 -29.13
C PRO A 111 38.05 -13.17 -29.24
N LEU A 112 37.74 -12.51 -30.35
CA LEU A 112 36.38 -12.05 -30.67
C LEU A 112 35.59 -13.17 -31.35
N GLY A 113 34.34 -13.39 -30.93
CA GLY A 113 33.46 -14.42 -31.49
C GLY A 113 33.82 -15.87 -31.15
N GLU A 114 34.72 -16.11 -30.19
CA GLU A 114 35.19 -17.44 -29.79
C GLU A 114 34.86 -17.81 -28.33
N VAL A 115 34.42 -16.86 -27.50
CA VAL A 115 34.11 -17.11 -26.08
C VAL A 115 32.85 -17.97 -25.96
N ASP A 116 32.90 -19.00 -25.12
CA ASP A 116 31.79 -19.90 -24.84
C ASP A 116 30.81 -19.29 -23.82
N LEU A 117 31.33 -18.95 -22.64
CA LEU A 117 30.54 -18.53 -21.49
C LEU A 117 31.10 -17.24 -20.89
N ILE A 118 30.25 -16.24 -20.72
CA ILE A 118 30.54 -15.05 -19.91
C ILE A 118 29.73 -15.12 -18.62
N THR A 119 30.38 -14.96 -17.46
CA THR A 119 29.73 -14.96 -16.15
C THR A 119 29.84 -13.60 -15.45
N ALA A 120 28.91 -13.31 -14.54
CA ALA A 120 29.02 -12.17 -13.63
C ALA A 120 28.42 -12.52 -12.25
N ALA A 121 29.30 -12.90 -11.32
CA ALA A 121 28.95 -13.51 -10.04
C ALA A 121 28.79 -12.47 -8.90
N THR A 122 27.56 -11.99 -8.66
CA THR A 122 27.25 -10.89 -7.70
C THR A 122 27.94 -9.56 -8.07
N ALA A 123 28.18 -9.31 -9.37
CA ALA A 123 28.88 -8.11 -9.84
C ALA A 123 28.02 -7.17 -10.72
N ALA A 124 27.07 -7.70 -11.50
CA ALA A 124 26.39 -6.97 -12.58
C ALA A 124 25.63 -5.69 -12.18
N HIS A 125 25.29 -5.51 -10.91
CA HIS A 125 24.68 -4.27 -10.40
C HIS A 125 25.62 -3.05 -10.38
N TRP A 126 26.92 -3.24 -10.60
CA TRP A 126 27.90 -2.16 -10.72
C TRP A 126 28.22 -1.76 -12.17
N PHE A 127 27.71 -2.51 -13.15
CA PHE A 127 28.06 -2.31 -14.56
C PHE A 127 27.14 -1.27 -15.22
N ASP A 128 27.69 -0.53 -16.18
CA ASP A 128 26.92 0.09 -17.26
C ASP A 128 26.49 -1.01 -18.24
N MET A 129 25.44 -1.74 -17.85
CA MET A 129 24.90 -2.89 -18.59
C MET A 129 24.67 -2.61 -20.08
N LYS A 130 24.31 -1.37 -20.47
CA LYS A 130 24.16 -0.98 -21.88
C LYS A 130 25.45 -1.19 -22.68
N LYS A 131 26.61 -0.84 -22.11
CA LYS A 131 27.93 -1.03 -22.73
C LYS A 131 28.39 -2.48 -22.63
N PHE A 132 28.22 -3.10 -21.46
CA PHE A 132 28.59 -4.50 -21.23
C PHE A 132 27.97 -5.43 -22.27
N TRP A 133 26.67 -5.31 -22.57
CA TRP A 133 26.03 -6.17 -23.57
C TRP A 133 26.65 -6.03 -24.97
N GLY A 134 27.03 -4.81 -25.38
CA GLY A 134 27.72 -4.58 -26.64
C GLY A 134 29.14 -5.15 -26.69
N GLN A 135 29.83 -5.27 -25.54
CA GLN A 135 31.12 -5.95 -25.45
C GLN A 135 30.97 -7.48 -25.45
N ALA A 136 30.01 -8.01 -24.66
CA ALA A 136 29.70 -9.42 -24.59
C ALA A 136 29.29 -10.00 -25.96
N ALA A 137 28.52 -9.23 -26.75
CA ALA A 137 28.12 -9.60 -28.10
C ALA A 137 29.29 -9.72 -29.11
N GLN A 138 30.42 -9.03 -28.86
CA GLN A 138 31.62 -9.14 -29.70
C GLN A 138 32.50 -10.32 -29.33
N LEU A 139 32.46 -10.76 -28.07
CA LEU A 139 33.28 -11.84 -27.55
C LEU A 139 32.65 -13.22 -27.76
N LEU A 140 31.32 -13.34 -27.56
CA LEU A 140 30.64 -14.63 -27.59
C LEU A 140 30.51 -15.21 -28.99
N LYS A 141 30.75 -16.53 -29.07
CA LYS A 141 30.45 -17.33 -30.26
C LYS A 141 28.94 -17.60 -30.40
N PRO A 142 28.44 -17.98 -31.59
CA PRO A 142 27.08 -18.49 -31.75
C PRO A 142 26.80 -19.69 -30.83
N GLY A 143 25.70 -19.66 -30.07
CA GLY A 143 25.39 -20.66 -29.02
C GLY A 143 26.04 -20.37 -27.66
N GLY A 144 26.91 -19.36 -27.59
CA GLY A 144 27.51 -18.85 -26.36
C GLY A 144 26.48 -18.30 -25.37
N THR A 145 26.85 -18.18 -24.10
CA THR A 145 25.93 -17.85 -23.00
C THR A 145 26.45 -16.71 -22.13
N VAL A 146 25.54 -15.87 -21.62
CA VAL A 146 25.81 -14.96 -20.50
C VAL A 146 25.03 -15.44 -19.28
N ALA A 147 25.73 -15.80 -18.20
CA ALA A 147 25.13 -16.21 -16.93
C ALA A 147 25.40 -15.15 -15.85
N ILE A 148 24.32 -14.50 -15.37
CA ILE A 148 24.40 -13.44 -14.35
C ILE A 148 23.65 -13.92 -13.12
N TRP A 149 24.28 -13.82 -11.95
CA TRP A 149 23.65 -14.20 -10.68
C TRP A 149 24.05 -13.28 -9.52
N LEU A 150 23.35 -13.39 -8.40
CA LEU A 150 23.70 -12.68 -7.17
C LEU A 150 23.26 -13.44 -5.91
N ARG A 151 23.91 -13.21 -4.78
CA ARG A 151 23.29 -13.39 -3.45
C ARG A 151 22.75 -12.06 -2.97
N GLY A 152 21.43 -11.98 -2.75
CA GLY A 152 20.71 -10.78 -2.33
C GLY A 152 20.78 -10.53 -0.81
N ARG A 153 19.65 -10.14 -0.21
CA ARG A 153 19.54 -10.02 1.26
C ARG A 153 19.56 -11.38 1.93
N SER A 154 20.09 -11.43 3.15
CA SER A 154 20.02 -12.60 4.02
C SER A 154 18.86 -12.49 5.00
N TYR A 155 18.15 -13.59 5.21
CA TYR A 155 17.05 -13.70 6.18
C TYR A 155 17.35 -14.84 7.15
N ALA A 156 16.81 -14.75 8.37
CA ALA A 156 16.76 -15.90 9.27
C ALA A 156 15.86 -16.98 8.66
N HIS A 157 16.29 -18.25 8.77
CA HIS A 157 15.52 -19.39 8.29
C HIS A 157 14.15 -19.47 9.01
N PRO A 158 13.06 -19.93 8.36
CA PRO A 158 11.77 -20.11 9.03
C PRO A 158 11.85 -20.99 10.29
N ASP A 159 12.70 -22.01 10.30
CA ASP A 159 12.90 -22.91 11.45
C ASP A 159 13.87 -22.34 12.51
N MET A 160 14.47 -21.17 12.28
CA MET A 160 15.38 -20.55 13.24
C MET A 160 14.58 -20.12 14.49
N PRO A 161 14.94 -20.58 15.70
CA PRO A 161 14.35 -20.07 16.93
C PRO A 161 14.51 -18.55 17.00
N HIS A 162 13.41 -17.83 17.25
CA HIS A 162 13.36 -16.36 17.23
C HIS A 162 13.78 -15.74 15.88
N GLY A 163 13.58 -16.45 14.76
CA GLY A 163 13.90 -15.95 13.41
C GLY A 163 13.20 -14.63 13.08
N ALA A 164 12.01 -14.37 13.65
CA ALA A 164 11.33 -13.09 13.54
C ALA A 164 12.13 -11.94 14.20
N GLU A 165 12.71 -12.16 15.38
CA GLU A 165 13.55 -11.20 16.11
C GLU A 165 14.88 -10.98 15.37
N VAL A 166 15.51 -12.05 14.88
CA VAL A 166 16.73 -11.97 14.07
C VAL A 166 16.49 -11.20 12.77
N ASN A 167 15.32 -11.36 12.14
CA ASN A 167 14.89 -10.57 10.97
C ASN A 167 14.56 -9.10 11.32
N LYS A 168 14.07 -8.79 12.53
CA LYS A 168 13.92 -7.39 13.00
C LYS A 168 15.30 -6.72 13.13
N ILE A 169 16.26 -7.39 13.76
CA ILE A 169 17.65 -6.90 13.90
C ILE A 169 18.29 -6.70 12.51
N GLN A 170 18.05 -7.63 11.58
CA GLN A 170 18.47 -7.50 10.18
C GLN A 170 17.92 -6.22 9.53
N LYS A 171 16.60 -5.99 9.64
CA LYS A 171 15.94 -4.80 9.08
C LYS A 171 16.44 -3.49 9.74
N ALA A 172 16.71 -3.50 11.04
CA ALA A 172 17.28 -2.34 11.74
C ALA A 172 18.70 -2.01 11.26
N PHE A 173 19.56 -3.03 11.07
CA PHE A 173 20.90 -2.85 10.51
C PHE A 173 20.87 -2.34 9.06
N GLU A 174 19.95 -2.83 8.23
CA GLU A 174 19.75 -2.32 6.86
C GLU A 174 19.36 -0.83 6.83
N LEU A 175 18.60 -0.33 7.82
CA LEU A 175 18.28 1.09 7.97
C LEU A 175 19.51 1.93 8.36
N VAL A 176 20.36 1.43 9.27
CA VAL A 176 21.64 2.09 9.62
C VAL A 176 22.55 2.23 8.40
N LEU A 177 22.49 1.25 7.48
CA LEU A 177 23.27 1.28 6.24
C LEU A 177 22.62 2.08 5.11
N GLU A 178 21.34 2.46 5.18
CA GLU A 178 20.62 3.13 4.07
C GLU A 178 21.32 4.39 3.52
N PRO A 179 21.85 5.33 4.35
CA PRO A 179 22.60 6.48 3.85
C PRO A 179 23.86 6.08 3.07
N TYR A 180 24.39 4.89 3.36
CA TYR A 180 25.55 4.28 2.74
C TYR A 180 25.17 3.30 1.62
N MET A 181 23.96 3.39 1.03
CA MET A 181 23.57 2.56 -0.12
C MET A 181 23.68 3.31 -1.45
N LEU A 182 24.47 2.79 -2.39
CA LEU A 182 24.51 3.25 -3.78
C LEU A 182 23.37 2.60 -4.61
N PRO A 183 23.05 3.12 -5.81
CA PRO A 183 22.07 2.50 -6.71
C PRO A 183 22.35 1.01 -6.98
N GLY A 184 23.61 0.61 -7.12
CA GLY A 184 24.00 -0.81 -7.28
C GLY A 184 23.58 -1.68 -6.09
N ASN A 185 23.73 -1.21 -4.85
CA ASN A 185 23.27 -1.96 -3.67
C ASN A 185 21.74 -2.14 -3.68
N ARG A 186 20.99 -1.16 -4.17
CA ARG A 186 19.52 -1.25 -4.29
C ARG A 186 19.12 -2.27 -5.37
N LEU A 187 19.82 -2.29 -6.51
CA LEU A 187 19.61 -3.28 -7.57
C LEU A 187 19.87 -4.72 -7.11
N SER A 188 20.90 -4.97 -6.29
CA SER A 188 21.12 -6.31 -5.72
C SER A 188 20.13 -6.66 -4.60
N TYR A 189 19.66 -5.68 -3.84
CA TYR A 189 18.60 -5.91 -2.83
C TYR A 189 17.23 -6.23 -3.44
N ASP A 190 16.94 -5.68 -4.62
CA ASP A 190 15.72 -5.95 -5.41
C ASP A 190 15.96 -7.08 -6.46
N LEU A 191 16.89 -8.01 -6.20
CA LEU A 191 17.19 -9.21 -6.99
C LEU A 191 17.33 -8.99 -8.52
N TYR A 192 17.90 -7.86 -8.95
CA TYR A 192 18.01 -7.48 -10.37
C TYR A 192 16.65 -7.33 -11.10
N ASP A 193 15.55 -7.01 -10.40
CA ASP A 193 14.23 -6.71 -11.02
C ASP A 193 14.31 -5.65 -12.11
N ASN A 194 15.19 -4.65 -11.95
CA ASN A 194 15.39 -3.54 -12.88
C ASN A 194 16.79 -3.49 -13.52
N LEU A 195 17.50 -4.64 -13.60
CA LEU A 195 18.76 -4.70 -14.33
C LEU A 195 18.48 -4.56 -15.84
N VAL A 196 19.24 -3.73 -16.55
CA VAL A 196 19.03 -3.52 -17.99
C VAL A 196 19.43 -4.77 -18.76
N LEU A 197 18.47 -5.36 -19.46
CA LEU A 197 18.61 -6.57 -20.28
C LEU A 197 18.86 -6.23 -21.77
N PRO A 198 19.38 -7.15 -22.59
CA PRO A 198 19.84 -6.85 -23.96
C PRO A 198 18.82 -6.18 -24.89
N TRP A 199 17.56 -6.63 -24.82
CA TRP A 199 16.42 -6.08 -25.58
C TRP A 199 15.78 -4.84 -24.94
N THR A 200 16.29 -4.39 -23.79
CA THR A 200 15.94 -3.11 -23.14
C THR A 200 17.13 -2.13 -23.13
N ALA A 201 18.30 -2.59 -23.60
CA ALA A 201 19.45 -1.75 -23.82
C ALA A 201 19.22 -0.84 -25.02
N ASP A 202 19.97 0.26 -25.04
CA ASP A 202 19.93 1.26 -26.09
C ASP A 202 21.40 1.60 -26.44
N PRO A 203 21.88 1.22 -27.64
CA PRO A 203 21.15 0.46 -28.66
C PRO A 203 20.82 -0.98 -28.22
N THR A 204 19.70 -1.52 -28.71
CA THR A 204 19.25 -2.90 -28.44
C THR A 204 20.22 -3.92 -29.03
N GLN A 205 20.56 -4.95 -28.25
CA GLN A 205 21.55 -5.95 -28.61
C GLN A 205 20.87 -7.23 -29.13
N SER A 206 20.74 -7.34 -30.45
CA SER A 206 20.05 -8.45 -31.14
C SER A 206 20.75 -9.81 -31.03
N ALA A 207 22.04 -9.84 -30.67
CA ALA A 207 22.79 -11.07 -30.42
C ALA A 207 22.21 -11.92 -29.26
N PHE A 208 21.37 -11.34 -28.39
CA PHE A 208 20.77 -12.01 -27.25
C PHE A 208 19.23 -12.11 -27.40
N PRO A 209 18.72 -13.17 -28.05
CA PRO A 209 17.29 -13.34 -28.31
C PRO A 209 16.48 -13.53 -27.02
N LYS A 210 15.41 -12.75 -26.86
CA LYS A 210 14.58 -12.69 -25.65
C LYS A 210 13.89 -14.00 -25.31
N ASP A 211 13.53 -14.82 -26.30
CA ASP A 211 12.90 -16.14 -26.08
C ASP A 211 13.85 -17.18 -25.47
N LYS A 212 15.16 -16.95 -25.51
CA LYS A 212 16.17 -17.81 -24.86
C LYS A 212 16.49 -17.38 -23.43
N PHE A 213 16.00 -16.23 -22.98
CA PHE A 213 16.22 -15.75 -21.63
C PHE A 213 15.51 -16.63 -20.61
N GLN A 214 16.23 -17.01 -19.55
CA GLN A 214 15.69 -17.71 -18.39
C GLN A 214 16.09 -16.94 -17.14
N ARG A 215 15.12 -16.78 -16.23
CA ARG A 215 15.30 -16.16 -14.92
C ARG A 215 14.77 -17.12 -13.88
N PHE A 216 15.56 -17.35 -12.85
CA PHE A 216 15.23 -18.21 -11.73
C PHE A 216 15.46 -17.44 -10.44
N GLU A 217 14.62 -17.69 -9.45
CA GLU A 217 14.64 -17.01 -8.17
C GLU A 217 14.31 -18.00 -7.06
N TRP A 218 14.99 -17.85 -5.93
CA TRP A 218 14.85 -18.70 -4.75
C TRP A 218 14.84 -17.82 -3.49
N ASP A 219 14.17 -18.27 -2.45
CA ASP A 219 14.13 -17.64 -1.12
C ASP A 219 13.80 -16.13 -1.11
N ARG A 220 13.05 -15.62 -2.11
CA ARG A 220 12.71 -14.19 -2.22
C ARG A 220 11.99 -13.75 -0.94
N ASN A 221 12.52 -12.71 -0.29
CA ASN A 221 12.05 -12.20 1.00
C ASN A 221 12.09 -13.20 2.18
N GLY A 222 12.94 -14.24 2.10
CA GLY A 222 13.08 -15.28 3.13
C GLY A 222 12.01 -16.38 3.08
N LEU A 223 11.23 -16.43 2.00
CA LEU A 223 10.22 -17.47 1.77
C LEU A 223 10.85 -18.65 1.02
N SER A 224 11.31 -19.66 1.77
CA SER A 224 11.91 -20.86 1.17
C SER A 224 10.87 -21.90 0.73
N ASP A 225 11.14 -22.56 -0.39
CA ASP A 225 10.39 -23.73 -0.87
C ASP A 225 11.01 -25.06 -0.40
N GLY A 226 12.05 -25.00 0.44
CA GLY A 226 12.77 -26.15 0.97
C GLY A 226 13.81 -26.77 0.02
N LYS A 227 14.09 -26.14 -1.14
CA LYS A 227 15.07 -26.64 -2.11
C LYS A 227 16.28 -25.72 -2.20
N ASP A 228 17.40 -26.11 -1.58
CA ASP A 228 18.68 -25.45 -1.87
C ASP A 228 19.15 -25.81 -3.29
N PHE A 229 19.36 -24.77 -4.08
CA PHE A 229 19.98 -24.84 -5.40
C PHE A 229 21.20 -23.90 -5.52
N PHE A 230 21.32 -22.89 -4.66
CA PHE A 230 22.14 -21.70 -4.90
C PHE A 230 23.08 -21.34 -3.74
N GLY A 231 22.79 -21.83 -2.53
CA GLY A 231 23.54 -21.52 -1.31
C GLY A 231 22.78 -21.87 -0.03
N GLY A 232 21.45 -21.71 -0.05
CA GLY A 232 20.52 -22.37 0.85
C GLY A 232 20.54 -21.96 2.32
N SER A 233 19.68 -22.67 3.05
CA SER A 233 19.46 -22.57 4.50
C SER A 233 20.62 -23.17 5.29
N ARG A 234 21.75 -22.48 5.36
CA ARG A 234 22.93 -22.93 6.12
C ARG A 234 22.98 -22.32 7.52
N GLU A 235 23.32 -23.15 8.50
CA GLU A 235 23.74 -22.67 9.80
C GLU A 235 25.14 -22.05 9.71
N TYR A 236 25.29 -20.84 10.24
CA TYR A 236 26.57 -20.13 10.31
C TYR A 236 26.88 -19.77 11.77
N PRO A 237 28.12 -20.00 12.25
CA PRO A 237 28.61 -19.38 13.47
C PRO A 237 28.49 -17.85 13.37
N LEU A 238 28.12 -17.18 14.47
CA LEU A 238 27.92 -15.73 14.50
C LEU A 238 29.20 -14.96 14.11
N GLU A 239 30.35 -15.54 14.39
CA GLU A 239 31.69 -15.01 14.11
C GLU A 239 31.98 -15.02 12.60
N VAL A 240 31.57 -16.08 11.89
CA VAL A 240 31.66 -16.19 10.42
C VAL A 240 30.67 -15.21 9.78
N TYR A 241 29.48 -15.09 10.36
CA TYR A 241 28.46 -14.16 9.89
C TYR A 241 28.86 -12.68 10.09
N GLU A 242 29.50 -12.34 11.22
CA GLU A 242 30.11 -11.03 11.48
C GLU A 242 31.14 -10.68 10.41
N GLN A 243 32.05 -11.61 10.11
CA GLN A 243 33.07 -11.43 9.08
C GLN A 243 32.43 -11.19 7.70
N ALA A 244 31.42 -11.97 7.33
CA ALA A 244 30.69 -11.82 6.07
C ALA A 244 29.99 -10.45 5.97
N LEU A 245 29.30 -9.99 7.02
CA LEU A 245 28.70 -8.65 7.08
C LEU A 245 29.76 -7.55 6.96
N GLY A 246 30.92 -7.74 7.58
CA GLY A 246 32.07 -6.83 7.52
C GLY A 246 32.62 -6.57 6.12
N THR A 247 32.18 -7.31 5.10
CA THR A 247 32.57 -7.15 3.67
C THR A 247 31.50 -6.45 2.81
N VAL A 248 30.33 -6.13 3.35
CA VAL A 248 29.27 -5.43 2.60
C VAL A 248 29.74 -4.01 2.25
N SER A 249 29.64 -3.56 0.99
CA SER A 249 30.21 -2.25 0.61
C SER A 249 29.60 -1.05 1.33
N ALA A 250 28.34 -1.14 1.75
CA ALA A 250 27.71 -0.14 2.60
C ALA A 250 28.33 -0.10 4.02
N VAL A 251 28.75 -1.25 4.58
CA VAL A 251 29.50 -1.32 5.84
C VAL A 251 30.88 -0.71 5.69
N THR A 252 31.57 -0.95 4.56
CA THR A 252 32.87 -0.30 4.31
C THR A 252 32.72 1.22 4.29
N ARG A 253 31.74 1.76 3.56
CA ARG A 253 31.49 3.20 3.50
C ARG A 253 30.96 3.78 4.82
N TRP A 254 30.23 3.01 5.63
CA TRP A 254 29.90 3.38 7.01
C TRP A 254 31.15 3.52 7.88
N ARG A 255 32.11 2.58 7.76
CA ARG A 255 33.39 2.60 8.51
C ARG A 255 34.33 3.71 8.05
N GLU A 256 34.35 4.02 6.76
CA GLU A 256 35.08 5.17 6.20
C GLU A 256 34.53 6.51 6.71
N ALA A 257 33.22 6.60 6.99
CA ALA A 257 32.57 7.78 7.55
C ALA A 257 32.66 7.90 9.08
N HIS A 258 32.99 6.82 9.79
CA HIS A 258 33.11 6.77 11.26
C HIS A 258 34.41 6.05 11.70
N PRO A 259 35.60 6.52 11.26
CA PRO A 259 36.88 5.84 11.53
C PRO A 259 37.14 5.62 13.03
N GLU A 260 36.62 6.50 13.89
CA GLU A 260 36.72 6.44 15.36
C GLU A 260 35.89 5.31 16.01
N LEU A 261 34.89 4.77 15.32
CA LEU A 261 34.05 3.67 15.83
C LEU A 261 34.54 2.30 15.35
N VAL A 262 35.39 2.24 14.32
CA VAL A 262 35.83 0.98 13.69
C VAL A 262 36.60 0.10 14.67
N GLY A 263 36.17 -1.14 14.81
CA GLY A 263 36.79 -2.11 15.73
C GLY A 263 36.45 -1.91 17.22
N THR A 264 35.61 -0.94 17.55
CA THR A 264 35.01 -0.79 18.89
C THR A 264 33.68 -1.55 18.98
N GLU A 265 33.13 -1.69 20.20
CA GLU A 265 31.76 -2.20 20.41
C GLU A 265 30.66 -1.35 19.73
N LYS A 266 30.99 -0.13 19.28
CA LYS A 266 30.10 0.77 18.53
C LYS A 266 30.19 0.63 17.01
N ASP A 267 31.06 -0.24 16.49
CA ASP A 267 31.08 -0.60 15.06
C ASP A 267 29.71 -1.17 14.65
N CYS A 268 29.15 -0.72 13.53
CA CYS A 268 27.78 -1.09 13.15
C CYS A 268 27.55 -2.61 13.06
N VAL A 269 28.57 -3.38 12.69
CA VAL A 269 28.48 -4.84 12.65
C VAL A 269 28.55 -5.43 14.07
N LYS A 270 29.41 -4.90 14.94
CA LYS A 270 29.48 -5.32 16.36
C LYS A 270 28.16 -5.08 17.08
N VAL A 271 27.58 -3.89 16.94
CA VAL A 271 26.25 -3.55 17.49
C VAL A 271 25.18 -4.54 17.02
N MET A 272 25.16 -4.87 15.73
CA MET A 272 24.20 -5.82 15.17
C MET A 272 24.38 -7.25 15.71
N ILE A 273 25.62 -7.73 15.82
CA ILE A 273 25.93 -9.07 16.34
C ILE A 273 25.62 -9.15 17.84
N ALA A 274 25.94 -8.10 18.61
CA ALA A 274 25.60 -8.00 20.03
C ALA A 274 24.09 -8.13 20.27
N GLN A 275 23.24 -7.52 19.42
CA GLN A 275 21.79 -7.68 19.50
C GLN A 275 21.30 -9.13 19.25
N LYS A 276 22.04 -9.94 18.47
CA LYS A 276 21.71 -11.36 18.24
C LYS A 276 22.17 -12.28 19.38
N HIS A 277 23.03 -11.82 20.29
CA HIS A 277 23.62 -12.65 21.35
C HIS A 277 22.65 -13.03 22.49
N PRO A 278 21.81 -12.13 23.06
CA PRO A 278 20.86 -12.47 24.13
C PRO A 278 19.83 -13.53 23.72
N ILE A 279 19.38 -13.48 22.46
CA ILE A 279 18.41 -14.42 21.88
C ILE A 279 18.93 -15.86 21.96
N ARG A 280 20.25 -16.06 21.76
CA ARG A 280 20.91 -17.36 21.88
C ARG A 280 20.95 -17.87 23.33
N TRP A 281 21.06 -16.96 24.30
CA TRP A 281 21.12 -17.28 25.72
C TRP A 281 19.76 -17.70 26.29
N GLU A 282 18.67 -16.99 25.95
CA GLU A 282 17.31 -17.38 26.35
C GLU A 282 16.90 -18.74 25.77
N ALA A 283 17.27 -19.04 24.52
CA ALA A 283 17.03 -20.33 23.89
C ALA A 283 17.82 -21.48 24.55
N LEU A 284 19.07 -21.22 24.99
CA LEU A 284 19.89 -22.17 25.75
C LEU A 284 19.34 -22.42 27.16
N LEU A 285 18.94 -21.36 27.87
CA LEU A 285 18.34 -21.48 29.21
C LEU A 285 17.05 -22.30 29.19
N ARG A 286 16.20 -22.16 28.17
CA ARG A 286 15.00 -23.01 28.03
C ARG A 286 15.33 -24.48 27.70
N ARG A 287 16.38 -24.76 26.92
CA ARG A 287 16.83 -26.15 26.69
C ARG A 287 17.43 -26.80 27.93
N HIS A 288 18.11 -26.04 28.80
CA HIS A 288 18.59 -26.56 30.08
C HIS A 288 17.48 -26.67 31.14
N ALA A 289 16.52 -25.75 31.16
CA ALA A 289 15.33 -25.85 32.03
C ALA A 289 14.49 -27.11 31.73
N CYS A 290 14.33 -27.50 30.46
CA CYS A 290 13.65 -28.75 30.08
C CYS A 290 14.39 -30.05 30.46
N HIS A 291 15.59 -29.99 31.04
CA HIS A 291 16.36 -31.17 31.44
C HIS A 291 16.78 -31.20 32.91
N ALA A 292 16.27 -30.26 33.74
CA ALA A 292 16.70 -30.10 35.14
C ALA A 292 15.62 -30.41 36.20
N GLU A 293 14.39 -30.74 35.83
CA GLU A 293 13.29 -30.99 36.78
C GLU A 293 12.77 -32.44 36.76
N THR A 294 13.66 -33.40 37.04
CA THR A 294 13.29 -34.72 37.59
C THR A 294 14.29 -35.17 38.65
N GLU A 295 14.27 -34.58 39.86
CA GLU A 295 14.60 -35.29 41.12
C GLU A 295 14.30 -34.44 42.39
N ASN A 296 13.43 -35.00 43.24
CA ASN A 296 13.28 -34.89 44.70
C ASN A 296 13.33 -33.59 45.53
N GLU A 297 12.29 -33.50 46.39
CA GLU A 297 12.31 -33.13 47.82
C GLU A 297 12.50 -31.66 48.27
N SER A 298 11.35 -30.98 48.41
CA SER A 298 10.83 -30.35 49.65
C SER A 298 11.75 -29.53 50.58
N VAL A 299 11.41 -28.24 50.79
CA VAL A 299 10.70 -27.74 52.00
C VAL A 299 10.54 -26.20 51.97
N ILE A 300 9.27 -25.73 51.97
CA ILE A 300 8.64 -24.57 52.69
C ILE A 300 9.55 -23.34 53.00
N TRP A 301 9.25 -22.10 52.59
CA TRP A 301 8.20 -21.12 53.01
C TRP A 301 8.11 -19.96 51.95
N GLU A 302 7.05 -19.16 51.73
CA GLU A 302 5.67 -19.00 52.28
C GLU A 302 4.74 -18.36 51.21
N SER A 303 3.40 -18.38 51.42
CA SER A 303 2.35 -17.43 50.96
C SER A 303 2.13 -17.11 49.46
N ARG A 304 0.91 -17.16 48.91
CA ARG A 304 -0.43 -17.56 49.42
C ARG A 304 -1.34 -17.96 48.24
N ALA A 305 -2.29 -18.87 48.47
CA ALA A 305 -3.07 -19.54 47.41
C ALA A 305 -4.39 -18.83 47.02
N ALA A 306 -4.95 -19.23 45.87
CA ALA A 306 -6.26 -18.81 45.35
C ALA A 306 -7.30 -19.96 45.39
N LEU A 307 -8.58 -19.60 45.35
CA LEU A 307 -9.79 -20.46 45.19
C LEU A 307 -10.12 -21.38 46.39
N SER A 308 -11.39 -21.54 46.85
CA SER A 308 -12.66 -20.89 46.47
C SER A 308 -13.70 -21.05 47.61
N ALA A 309 -14.68 -20.13 47.74
CA ALA A 309 -15.82 -20.31 48.65
C ALA A 309 -17.04 -19.40 48.38
N ILE A 310 -17.97 -19.84 47.52
CA ILE A 310 -19.44 -19.68 47.69
C ILE A 310 -20.05 -20.95 47.09
N GLY A 311 -20.94 -21.72 47.72
CA GLY A 311 -21.47 -21.71 49.08
C GLY A 311 -22.41 -22.92 49.17
N ARG A 312 -22.30 -23.76 50.21
CA ARG A 312 -22.97 -25.08 50.24
C ARG A 312 -24.50 -24.96 50.35
N LEU A 313 -25.23 -25.19 49.26
CA LEU A 313 -26.55 -25.86 49.24
C LEU A 313 -26.78 -26.42 47.83
N GLY A 314 -26.25 -27.61 47.56
CA GLY A 314 -26.15 -28.14 46.19
C GLY A 314 -27.40 -28.84 45.66
N ARG A 315 -27.65 -28.69 44.35
CA ARG A 315 -28.15 -29.75 43.45
C ARG A 315 -27.85 -29.38 41.97
N PRO A 316 -27.78 -30.37 41.06
CA PRO A 316 -27.03 -30.23 39.80
C PRO A 316 -27.84 -29.68 38.61
N CYS A 317 -27.10 -29.23 37.59
CA CYS A 317 -27.63 -28.79 36.31
C CYS A 317 -28.26 -29.94 35.50
N HIS A 318 -29.44 -29.71 34.92
CA HIS A 318 -30.07 -30.59 33.95
C HIS A 318 -30.54 -29.81 32.72
N TYR A 319 -29.99 -30.15 31.55
CA TYR A 319 -30.52 -29.72 30.25
C TYR A 319 -31.70 -30.63 29.85
N ARG A 320 -32.87 -30.07 29.54
CA ARG A 320 -33.89 -30.80 28.74
C ARG A 320 -34.82 -29.88 27.95
N ARG A 321 -34.98 -30.20 26.65
CA ARG A 321 -36.05 -29.70 25.77
C ARG A 321 -37.44 -30.01 26.34
N LEU A 322 -38.42 -29.12 26.19
CA LEU A 322 -39.62 -29.29 25.33
C LEU A 322 -40.74 -28.26 25.59
N ARG A 323 -41.34 -27.79 24.48
CA ARG A 323 -42.75 -27.38 24.20
C ARG A 323 -43.66 -26.74 25.28
N HIS A 324 -44.32 -25.67 24.83
CA HIS A 324 -45.71 -25.21 25.10
C HIS A 324 -46.44 -25.68 26.38
N SER A 325 -46.97 -24.71 27.13
CA SER A 325 -48.44 -24.57 27.27
C SER A 325 -48.84 -23.16 27.75
N ASN A 326 -50.12 -22.83 27.54
CA ASN A 326 -50.70 -21.50 27.74
C ASN A 326 -50.81 -21.09 29.22
N SER A 327 -50.84 -19.77 29.46
CA SER A 327 -51.84 -19.21 30.37
C SER A 327 -52.48 -17.97 29.76
N ASN A 328 -53.81 -17.97 29.68
CA ASN A 328 -54.61 -16.88 29.13
C ASN A 328 -54.69 -15.70 30.11
N ARG A 329 -54.78 -14.48 29.57
CA ARG A 329 -55.89 -13.58 29.91
C ARG A 329 -56.33 -12.77 28.68
N GLN A 330 -57.61 -12.92 28.34
CA GLN A 330 -58.27 -12.27 27.21
C GLN A 330 -58.73 -10.86 27.58
N ILE A 331 -58.72 -9.95 26.59
CA ILE A 331 -59.89 -9.16 26.14
C ILE A 331 -59.68 -9.01 24.60
N GLN A 332 -60.30 -9.83 23.75
CA GLN A 332 -61.55 -9.54 23.00
C GLN A 332 -61.49 -8.22 22.20
N ASP A 333 -61.29 -8.31 20.88
CA ASP A 333 -62.35 -8.34 19.83
C ASP A 333 -62.91 -6.92 19.56
N THR A 334 -62.96 -6.39 18.33
CA THR A 334 -63.40 -7.05 17.08
C THR A 334 -62.73 -6.50 15.81
N SER A 335 -62.37 -7.43 14.93
CA SER A 335 -62.53 -7.47 13.46
C SER A 335 -62.90 -6.20 12.65
N LEU A 336 -62.22 -6.03 11.51
CA LEU A 336 -62.85 -6.20 10.17
C LEU A 336 -61.79 -6.39 9.07
N LEU A 337 -61.93 -7.46 8.29
CA LEU A 337 -61.13 -7.74 7.09
C LEU A 337 -61.95 -7.41 5.83
N ASN A 338 -61.21 -7.08 4.76
CA ASN A 338 -61.60 -7.06 3.34
C ASN A 338 -62.43 -5.88 2.80
N LYS A 339 -62.13 -5.61 1.51
CA LYS A 339 -62.52 -4.48 0.63
C LYS A 339 -61.60 -3.27 0.81
N GLU A 340 -60.94 -2.73 -0.23
CA GLU A 340 -61.13 -2.89 -1.67
C GLU A 340 -59.82 -3.15 -2.44
N ALA A 341 -59.90 -3.93 -3.52
CA ALA A 341 -58.83 -4.02 -4.52
C ALA A 341 -58.91 -2.78 -5.45
N GLY A 342 -58.40 -1.64 -4.97
CA GLY A 342 -58.30 -0.40 -5.72
C GLY A 342 -57.07 -0.37 -6.62
N SER A 343 -57.29 -0.16 -7.92
CA SER A 343 -56.22 0.05 -8.91
C SER A 343 -55.48 1.36 -8.64
N HIS A 344 -54.39 1.30 -7.86
CA HIS A 344 -53.46 2.40 -7.74
C HIS A 344 -52.51 2.42 -8.94
N ARG A 345 -52.92 3.18 -9.98
CA ARG A 345 -52.00 3.72 -10.98
C ARG A 345 -50.77 4.29 -10.27
N ALA A 346 -49.58 3.94 -10.75
CA ALA A 346 -48.38 4.67 -10.39
C ALA A 346 -48.59 6.15 -10.74
N LEU A 347 -48.49 7.03 -9.74
CA LEU A 347 -48.43 8.46 -9.96
C LEU A 347 -47.06 8.76 -10.57
N GLU A 348 -47.05 9.17 -11.83
CA GLU A 348 -45.87 9.77 -12.44
C GLU A 348 -45.42 10.98 -11.61
N PRO A 349 -44.11 11.22 -11.45
CA PRO A 349 -43.63 12.42 -10.79
C PRO A 349 -44.13 13.65 -11.57
N PRO A 350 -44.49 14.76 -10.88
CA PRO A 350 -45.01 15.93 -11.56
C PRO A 350 -43.98 16.46 -12.56
N THR A 351 -44.36 16.51 -13.83
CA THR A 351 -43.63 17.27 -14.85
C THR A 351 -43.43 18.71 -14.36
N PRO A 352 -42.22 19.29 -14.46
CA PRO A 352 -42.03 20.70 -14.14
C PRO A 352 -43.02 21.53 -14.96
N SER A 353 -43.84 22.34 -14.29
CA SER A 353 -44.79 23.22 -14.96
C SER A 353 -44.01 24.14 -15.90
N SER A 354 -44.21 23.97 -17.20
CA SER A 354 -43.54 24.75 -18.24
C SER A 354 -44.01 26.20 -18.19
N LEU A 355 -43.35 27.02 -17.37
CA LEU A 355 -43.34 28.46 -17.54
C LEU A 355 -42.60 28.75 -18.84
N SER A 356 -43.37 28.90 -19.92
CA SER A 356 -42.89 29.28 -21.24
C SER A 356 -42.41 30.73 -21.23
N PHE A 357 -41.17 30.93 -20.82
CA PHE A 357 -40.46 32.20 -20.97
C PHE A 357 -39.16 31.98 -21.75
N PHE A 358 -39.08 32.69 -22.87
CA PHE A 358 -37.95 32.79 -23.82
C PHE A 358 -37.63 31.56 -24.70
N SER A 359 -37.87 31.74 -26.00
CA SER A 359 -37.23 30.95 -27.07
C SER A 359 -35.70 31.12 -27.09
N ASP A 360 -35.18 32.18 -26.45
CA ASP A 360 -33.73 32.41 -26.30
C ASP A 360 -33.04 31.36 -25.42
N GLY A 361 -33.78 30.58 -24.61
CA GLY A 361 -33.21 29.55 -23.75
C GLY A 361 -32.41 28.48 -24.52
N LEU A 362 -32.89 28.08 -25.71
CA LEU A 362 -32.20 27.10 -26.57
C LEU A 362 -30.91 27.66 -27.18
N LEU A 363 -30.92 28.92 -27.63
CA LEU A 363 -29.73 29.59 -28.16
C LEU A 363 -28.70 29.87 -27.06
N MET A 364 -29.16 30.19 -25.85
CA MET A 364 -28.31 30.35 -24.67
C MET A 364 -27.68 29.02 -24.24
N GLU A 365 -28.45 27.93 -24.23
CA GLU A 365 -27.94 26.57 -23.95
C GLU A 365 -26.91 26.13 -25.00
N GLU A 366 -27.19 26.33 -26.30
CA GLU A 366 -26.23 26.03 -27.38
C GLU A 366 -24.94 26.87 -27.27
N GLY A 367 -25.06 28.16 -26.95
CA GLY A 367 -23.92 29.04 -26.69
C GLY A 367 -23.05 28.56 -25.52
N ILE A 368 -23.67 28.16 -24.41
CA ILE A 368 -22.98 27.60 -23.24
C ILE A 368 -22.34 26.24 -23.57
N ASN A 369 -23.05 25.35 -24.25
CA ASN A 369 -22.52 24.06 -24.70
C ASN A 369 -21.26 24.21 -25.56
N ASN A 370 -21.26 25.16 -26.49
CA ASN A 370 -20.10 25.49 -27.33
C ASN A 370 -18.94 26.07 -26.52
N GLU A 371 -19.19 27.05 -25.64
CA GLU A 371 -18.14 27.70 -24.84
C GLU A 371 -17.48 26.72 -23.86
N ILE A 372 -18.24 25.89 -23.15
CA ILE A 372 -17.67 24.90 -22.23
C ILE A 372 -16.91 23.79 -22.99
N THR A 373 -17.41 23.35 -24.16
CA THR A 373 -16.70 22.38 -25.00
C THR A 373 -15.39 22.97 -25.55
N LYS A 374 -15.37 24.25 -25.93
CA LYS A 374 -14.15 24.96 -26.35
C LYS A 374 -13.12 25.07 -25.20
N ARG A 375 -13.58 25.34 -23.98
CA ARG A 375 -12.72 25.33 -22.77
C ARG A 375 -12.10 23.96 -22.50
N LEU A 376 -12.87 22.88 -22.63
CA LEU A 376 -12.38 21.51 -22.55
C LEU A 376 -11.24 21.29 -23.56
N SER A 377 -11.48 21.59 -24.84
CA SER A 377 -10.49 21.39 -25.90
C SER A 377 -9.23 22.22 -25.71
N HIS A 378 -9.33 23.43 -25.16
CA HIS A 378 -8.16 24.26 -24.84
C HIS A 378 -7.35 23.73 -23.66
N ALA A 379 -8.00 23.20 -22.62
CA ALA A 379 -7.34 22.81 -21.37
C ALA A 379 -6.82 21.37 -21.33
N ILE A 380 -7.49 20.43 -22.02
CA ILE A 380 -7.11 19.02 -22.09
C ILE A 380 -6.50 18.67 -23.45
N GLY A 381 -6.98 19.26 -24.54
CA GLY A 381 -6.59 18.93 -25.91
C GLY A 381 -7.67 18.15 -26.65
N ASP A 382 -7.27 17.15 -27.42
CA ASP A 382 -8.14 16.39 -28.31
C ASP A 382 -8.91 15.25 -27.60
N VAL A 383 -9.73 14.53 -28.38
CA VAL A 383 -10.46 13.34 -27.87
C VAL A 383 -9.51 12.27 -27.33
N THR A 384 -8.28 12.17 -27.85
CA THR A 384 -7.25 11.25 -27.34
C THR A 384 -6.81 11.62 -25.93
N ALA A 385 -6.50 12.90 -25.68
CA ALA A 385 -6.15 13.39 -24.35
C ALA A 385 -7.30 13.22 -23.34
N ILE A 386 -8.54 13.51 -23.76
CA ILE A 386 -9.74 13.28 -22.93
C ILE A 386 -9.91 11.78 -22.61
N ARG A 387 -9.70 10.90 -23.59
CA ARG A 387 -9.76 9.45 -23.41
C ARG A 387 -8.69 8.96 -22.43
N ILE A 388 -7.48 9.51 -22.46
CA ILE A 388 -6.40 9.17 -21.51
C ILE A 388 -6.80 9.57 -20.08
N ALA A 389 -7.34 10.77 -19.88
CA ALA A 389 -7.84 11.22 -18.57
C ALA A 389 -8.99 10.32 -18.06
N ALA A 390 -9.91 9.92 -18.93
CA ALA A 390 -10.99 9.00 -18.60
C ALA A 390 -10.48 7.60 -18.21
N VAL A 391 -9.56 7.02 -18.98
CA VAL A 391 -8.93 5.72 -18.65
C VAL A 391 -8.24 5.77 -17.29
N LYS A 392 -7.55 6.88 -16.97
CA LYS A 392 -6.93 7.09 -15.66
C LYS A 392 -7.97 7.14 -14.55
N TYR A 393 -9.09 7.87 -14.73
CA TYR A 393 -10.19 7.91 -13.75
C TYR A 393 -10.81 6.53 -13.49
N PHE A 394 -11.15 5.78 -14.55
CA PHE A 394 -11.80 4.47 -14.42
C PHE A 394 -10.89 3.41 -13.78
N ARG A 395 -9.56 3.55 -13.93
CA ARG A 395 -8.57 2.67 -13.27
C ARG A 395 -8.20 3.06 -11.84
N THR A 396 -8.59 4.26 -11.36
CA THR A 396 -8.15 4.79 -10.06
C THR A 396 -9.33 5.13 -9.15
N ILE A 397 -9.98 6.26 -9.39
CA ILE A 397 -11.04 6.82 -8.54
C ILE A 397 -12.32 5.99 -8.62
N HIS A 398 -12.66 5.49 -9.82
CA HIS A 398 -13.88 4.71 -10.01
C HIS A 398 -13.93 3.42 -9.18
N LEU A 399 -12.78 2.83 -8.84
CA LEU A 399 -12.69 1.57 -8.08
C LEU A 399 -13.32 1.65 -6.67
N TRP A 400 -13.34 2.84 -6.07
CA TRP A 400 -13.93 3.10 -4.74
C TRP A 400 -15.00 4.22 -4.76
N PHE A 401 -15.15 4.93 -5.88
CA PHE A 401 -16.17 5.96 -6.10
C PHE A 401 -16.89 5.81 -7.46
N PRO A 402 -17.58 4.67 -7.72
CA PRO A 402 -18.15 4.32 -9.01
C PRO A 402 -19.45 5.09 -9.36
N ILE A 403 -19.40 6.42 -9.40
CA ILE A 403 -20.58 7.29 -9.60
C ILE A 403 -20.94 7.56 -11.08
N ILE A 404 -20.11 7.13 -12.04
CA ILE A 404 -20.26 7.35 -13.50
C ILE A 404 -20.25 6.00 -14.22
N SER A 405 -21.11 5.77 -15.21
CA SER A 405 -21.02 4.59 -16.08
C SER A 405 -19.91 4.72 -17.13
N GLU A 406 -18.95 3.78 -17.12
CA GLU A 406 -17.86 3.72 -18.09
C GLU A 406 -18.37 3.53 -19.53
N ILE A 407 -19.35 2.64 -19.71
CA ILE A 407 -19.96 2.34 -21.02
C ILE A 407 -20.64 3.60 -21.57
N SER A 408 -21.58 4.18 -20.80
CA SER A 408 -22.32 5.37 -21.24
C SER A 408 -21.43 6.60 -21.44
N PHE A 409 -20.32 6.70 -20.69
CA PHE A 409 -19.32 7.75 -20.89
C PHE A 409 -18.61 7.59 -22.25
N TYR A 410 -18.13 6.40 -22.60
CA TYR A 410 -17.41 6.20 -23.86
C TYR A 410 -18.29 6.25 -25.12
N GLU A 411 -19.55 5.81 -25.02
CA GLU A 411 -20.57 6.02 -26.08
C GLU A 411 -20.76 7.51 -26.40
N ARG A 412 -20.76 8.37 -25.37
CA ARG A 412 -20.94 9.82 -25.50
C ARG A 412 -19.64 10.54 -25.89
N LEU A 413 -18.50 10.12 -25.35
CA LEU A 413 -17.18 10.68 -25.68
C LEU A 413 -16.91 10.65 -27.18
N SER A 414 -17.34 9.59 -27.86
CA SER A 414 -17.15 9.40 -29.30
C SER A 414 -17.82 10.48 -30.17
N ASN A 415 -18.77 11.24 -29.61
CA ASN A 415 -19.51 12.29 -30.30
C ASN A 415 -19.31 13.70 -29.72
N ILE A 416 -18.52 13.87 -28.64
CA ILE A 416 -18.50 15.12 -27.83
C ILE A 416 -18.06 16.38 -28.59
N LEU A 417 -17.23 16.23 -29.64
CA LEU A 417 -16.81 17.35 -30.50
C LEU A 417 -17.73 17.60 -31.69
N LEU A 418 -18.56 16.61 -32.06
CA LEU A 418 -19.56 16.72 -33.12
C LEU A 418 -20.92 17.21 -32.57
N GLN A 419 -21.16 16.99 -31.29
CA GLN A 419 -22.33 17.42 -30.53
C GLN A 419 -21.86 18.01 -29.18
N PRO A 420 -21.48 19.31 -29.16
CA PRO A 420 -21.00 20.00 -27.98
C PRO A 420 -21.96 19.87 -26.79
N SER A 421 -21.43 19.61 -25.61
CA SER A 421 -22.23 19.41 -24.39
C SER A 421 -21.45 19.86 -23.16
N ALA A 422 -21.93 20.92 -22.51
CA ALA A 422 -21.36 21.46 -21.29
C ALA A 422 -21.35 20.42 -20.16
N ALA A 423 -22.38 19.58 -20.07
CA ALA A 423 -22.49 18.54 -19.05
C ALA A 423 -21.37 17.48 -19.19
N TYR A 424 -21.18 16.90 -20.37
CA TYR A 424 -20.11 15.91 -20.60
C TYR A 424 -18.71 16.55 -20.62
N SER A 425 -18.61 17.83 -20.98
CA SER A 425 -17.35 18.58 -20.95
C SER A 425 -16.91 18.93 -19.52
N LEU A 426 -17.84 19.37 -18.66
CA LEU A 426 -17.60 19.50 -17.22
C LEU A 426 -17.22 18.17 -16.59
N LEU A 427 -17.92 17.08 -16.94
CA LEU A 427 -17.61 15.75 -16.43
C LEU A 427 -16.19 15.33 -16.81
N SER A 428 -15.82 15.48 -18.09
CA SER A 428 -14.47 15.18 -18.60
C SER A 428 -13.39 16.04 -17.94
N LEU A 429 -13.62 17.34 -17.77
CA LEU A 429 -12.73 18.23 -17.02
C LEU A 429 -12.57 17.78 -15.57
N SER A 430 -13.66 17.42 -14.89
CA SER A 430 -13.65 17.00 -13.49
C SER A 430 -12.91 15.68 -13.28
N MET A 431 -13.01 14.74 -14.22
CA MET A 431 -12.24 13.48 -14.23
C MET A 431 -10.74 13.72 -14.41
N ALA A 432 -10.34 14.71 -15.22
CA ALA A 432 -8.94 15.13 -15.36
C ALA A 432 -8.42 15.85 -14.11
N LEU A 433 -9.20 16.77 -13.53
CA LEU A 433 -8.84 17.45 -12.28
C LEU A 433 -8.66 16.45 -11.14
N ILE A 434 -9.67 15.62 -10.86
CA ILE A 434 -9.64 14.71 -9.71
C ILE A 434 -8.48 13.71 -9.81
N THR A 435 -8.03 13.34 -11.00
CA THR A 435 -6.89 12.43 -11.22
C THR A 435 -5.51 13.13 -11.24
N THR A 436 -5.46 14.46 -11.12
CA THR A 436 -4.20 15.22 -11.08
C THR A 436 -3.50 15.05 -9.73
N ILE A 437 -2.17 14.90 -9.75
CA ILE A 437 -1.32 14.70 -8.57
C ILE A 437 -0.70 16.05 -8.18
N PRO A 438 -0.57 16.39 -6.88
CA PRO A 438 -0.04 17.70 -6.42
C PRO A 438 1.44 18.00 -6.73
N LYS A 439 2.08 17.28 -7.67
CA LYS A 439 3.40 17.61 -8.22
C LYS A 439 3.38 18.78 -9.22
N ASP A 440 2.24 18.99 -9.89
CA ASP A 440 2.04 20.02 -10.91
C ASP A 440 0.94 20.98 -10.45
N ASN A 441 1.30 21.85 -9.51
CA ASN A 441 0.36 22.70 -8.78
C ASN A 441 -0.27 23.78 -9.69
N GLU A 442 0.49 24.33 -10.63
CA GLU A 442 -0.01 25.35 -11.56
C GLU A 442 -1.08 24.79 -12.50
N LYS A 443 -0.86 23.61 -13.08
CA LYS A 443 -1.85 22.94 -13.93
C LYS A 443 -3.08 22.51 -13.14
N MET A 444 -2.88 21.96 -11.94
CA MET A 444 -3.96 21.58 -11.03
C MET A 444 -4.87 22.78 -10.70
N LEU A 445 -4.30 23.90 -10.27
CA LEU A 445 -5.05 25.11 -9.95
C LEU A 445 -5.73 25.72 -11.18
N SER A 446 -5.06 25.71 -12.34
CA SER A 446 -5.64 26.20 -13.60
C SER A 446 -6.88 25.40 -14.01
N LEU A 447 -6.82 24.06 -13.95
CA LEU A 447 -7.97 23.19 -14.21
C LEU A 447 -9.09 23.38 -13.18
N TYR A 448 -8.74 23.58 -11.90
CA TYR A 448 -9.70 23.85 -10.84
C TYR A 448 -10.46 25.18 -11.06
N PHE A 449 -9.76 26.28 -11.33
CA PHE A 449 -10.42 27.57 -11.59
C PHE A 449 -11.25 27.55 -12.88
N LEU A 450 -10.79 26.82 -13.91
CA LEU A 450 -11.57 26.60 -15.13
C LEU A 450 -12.87 25.84 -14.83
N LEU A 451 -12.82 24.80 -14.01
CA LEU A 451 -14.01 24.05 -13.59
C LEU A 451 -14.97 24.90 -12.75
N LYS A 452 -14.49 25.62 -11.74
CA LYS A 452 -15.33 26.46 -10.87
C LYS A 452 -16.04 27.56 -11.66
N SER A 453 -15.33 28.25 -12.56
CA SER A 453 -15.93 29.26 -13.43
C SER A 453 -16.90 28.66 -14.46
N SER A 454 -16.61 27.47 -14.98
CA SER A 454 -17.50 26.78 -15.93
C SER A 454 -18.77 26.24 -15.26
N ILE A 455 -18.70 25.79 -14.00
CA ILE A 455 -19.87 25.43 -13.20
C ILE A 455 -20.77 26.65 -13.00
N ALA A 456 -20.20 27.82 -12.65
CA ALA A 456 -20.99 29.05 -12.48
C ALA A 456 -21.71 29.50 -13.77
N ILE A 457 -21.10 29.30 -14.95
CA ILE A 457 -21.75 29.56 -16.25
C ILE A 457 -22.91 28.59 -16.50
N VAL A 458 -22.72 27.31 -16.22
CA VAL A 458 -23.73 26.25 -16.37
C VAL A 458 -24.90 26.45 -15.38
N GLU A 459 -24.62 26.90 -14.15
CA GLU A 459 -25.63 27.33 -13.18
C GLU A 459 -26.41 28.56 -13.66
N ALA A 460 -25.73 29.59 -14.19
CA ALA A 460 -26.37 30.78 -14.75
C ALA A 460 -27.24 30.47 -15.99
N GLY A 461 -26.90 29.43 -16.75
CA GLY A 461 -27.71 28.88 -17.84
C GLY A 461 -28.86 27.96 -17.39
N ASN A 462 -29.06 27.75 -16.08
CA ASN A 462 -30.03 26.80 -15.53
C ASN A 462 -29.85 25.34 -16.02
N ILE A 463 -28.64 24.97 -16.44
CA ILE A 463 -28.32 23.62 -16.92
C ILE A 463 -27.97 22.75 -15.70
N ASN A 464 -28.91 21.91 -15.26
CA ASN A 464 -28.70 21.01 -14.13
C ASN A 464 -29.07 19.57 -14.49
N SER A 465 -28.08 18.78 -14.90
CA SER A 465 -28.24 17.36 -15.24
C SER A 465 -27.51 16.44 -14.26
N LEU A 466 -27.76 15.13 -14.34
CA LEU A 466 -27.04 14.11 -13.56
C LEU A 466 -25.52 14.23 -13.74
N GLU A 467 -25.08 14.48 -14.97
CA GLU A 467 -23.67 14.60 -15.35
C GLU A 467 -23.03 15.89 -14.82
N VAL A 468 -23.82 16.99 -14.73
CA VAL A 468 -23.41 18.21 -14.02
C VAL A 468 -23.24 17.94 -12.52
N VAL A 469 -24.19 17.23 -11.88
CA VAL A 469 -24.08 16.87 -10.46
C VAL A 469 -22.91 15.92 -10.19
N GLN A 470 -22.65 14.94 -11.08
CA GLN A 470 -21.44 14.10 -11.03
C GLN A 470 -20.15 14.95 -11.07
N ALA A 471 -20.06 15.91 -12.00
CA ALA A 471 -18.90 16.78 -12.11
C ALA A 471 -18.69 17.66 -10.87
N ARG A 472 -19.77 18.25 -10.33
CA ARG A 472 -19.76 19.04 -9.09
C ARG A 472 -19.34 18.21 -7.87
N LEU A 473 -19.79 16.96 -7.79
CA LEU A 473 -19.41 16.03 -6.72
C LEU A 473 -17.92 15.65 -6.81
N LEU A 474 -17.37 15.43 -8.00
CA LEU A 474 -15.92 15.21 -8.19
C LEU A 474 -15.09 16.44 -7.82
N VAL A 475 -15.56 17.66 -8.13
CA VAL A 475 -14.90 18.91 -7.69
C VAL A 475 -14.98 19.07 -6.16
N SER A 476 -16.12 18.76 -5.55
CA SER A 476 -16.27 18.81 -4.09
C SER A 476 -15.36 17.80 -3.39
N LEU A 477 -15.24 16.58 -3.93
CA LEU A 477 -14.31 15.54 -3.45
C LEU A 477 -12.84 15.96 -3.60
N PHE A 478 -12.49 16.65 -4.69
CA PHE A 478 -11.17 17.25 -4.89
C PHE A 478 -10.88 18.30 -3.81
N GLU A 479 -11.79 19.26 -3.59
CA GLU A 479 -11.64 20.31 -2.57
C GLU A 479 -11.48 19.72 -1.16
N VAL A 480 -12.25 18.68 -0.82
CA VAL A 480 -12.07 17.92 0.43
C VAL A 480 -10.67 17.31 0.47
N GLY A 481 -10.29 16.46 -0.48
CA GLY A 481 -8.99 15.77 -0.48
C GLY A 481 -7.76 16.69 -0.52
N HIS A 482 -7.90 17.90 -1.05
CA HIS A 482 -6.83 18.91 -1.10
C HIS A 482 -6.86 19.91 0.07
N GLY A 483 -7.81 19.83 0.99
CA GLY A 483 -7.83 20.67 2.20
C GLY A 483 -8.38 22.08 1.97
N MET A 484 -9.24 22.27 0.97
CA MET A 484 -9.77 23.57 0.56
C MET A 484 -11.07 23.91 1.32
N ASP A 485 -11.01 23.92 2.66
CA ASP A 485 -12.20 23.84 3.52
C ASP A 485 -13.34 24.83 3.22
N PRO A 486 -13.11 26.14 3.00
CA PRO A 486 -14.21 27.07 2.70
C PRO A 486 -14.88 26.77 1.34
N ALA A 487 -14.10 26.33 0.35
CA ALA A 487 -14.62 25.95 -0.95
C ALA A 487 -15.42 24.64 -0.85
N ALA A 488 -14.85 23.62 -0.20
CA ALA A 488 -15.48 22.32 0.01
C ALA A 488 -16.87 22.44 0.65
N PHE A 489 -16.99 23.26 1.71
CA PHE A 489 -18.27 23.49 2.37
C PHE A 489 -19.34 24.06 1.45
N ILE A 490 -19.00 25.10 0.68
CA ILE A 490 -19.93 25.76 -0.25
C ILE A 490 -20.28 24.83 -1.41
N SER A 491 -19.30 24.13 -1.99
CA SER A 491 -19.52 23.21 -3.10
C SER A 491 -20.38 22.03 -2.71
N LEU A 492 -20.18 21.42 -1.53
CA LEU A 492 -21.01 20.32 -1.04
C LEU A 492 -22.47 20.78 -0.83
N ALA A 493 -22.69 21.92 -0.18
CA ALA A 493 -24.02 22.51 0.00
C ALA A 493 -24.73 22.77 -1.35
N ALA A 494 -24.03 23.40 -2.30
CA ALA A 494 -24.59 23.71 -3.60
C ALA A 494 -24.84 22.44 -4.45
N THR A 495 -23.95 21.44 -4.36
CA THR A 495 -24.12 20.13 -5.03
C THR A 495 -25.29 19.34 -4.44
N ALA A 496 -25.51 19.40 -3.13
CA ALA A 496 -26.67 18.81 -2.48
C ALA A 496 -27.99 19.43 -2.97
N ARG A 497 -28.06 20.76 -3.06
CA ARG A 497 -29.23 21.44 -3.62
C ARG A 497 -29.46 21.10 -5.10
N ALA A 498 -28.40 21.06 -5.91
CA ALA A 498 -28.48 20.66 -7.32
C ALA A 498 -28.96 19.20 -7.50
N ALA A 499 -28.50 18.28 -6.65
CA ALA A 499 -28.92 16.88 -6.63
C ALA A 499 -30.39 16.70 -6.21
N VAL A 500 -30.84 17.44 -5.18
CA VAL A 500 -32.25 17.46 -4.74
C VAL A 500 -33.16 18.04 -5.82
N ALA A 501 -32.72 19.08 -6.53
CA ALA A 501 -33.51 19.71 -7.59
C ALA A 501 -33.84 18.78 -8.77
N ILE A 502 -33.03 17.75 -9.02
CA ILE A 502 -33.31 16.68 -10.02
C ILE A 502 -33.77 15.36 -9.36
N GLY A 503 -34.14 15.39 -8.08
CA GLY A 503 -34.77 14.27 -7.37
C GLY A 503 -33.83 13.14 -6.93
N LEU A 504 -32.50 13.32 -6.92
CA LEU A 504 -31.58 12.23 -6.57
C LEU A 504 -31.79 11.72 -5.13
N ASN A 505 -32.21 12.57 -4.20
CA ASN A 505 -32.51 12.15 -2.82
C ASN A 505 -33.73 11.21 -2.68
N GLN A 506 -34.54 11.08 -3.73
CA GLN A 506 -35.67 10.13 -3.77
C GLN A 506 -35.25 8.75 -4.30
N THR A 507 -34.10 8.64 -4.99
CA THR A 507 -33.63 7.37 -5.56
C THR A 507 -33.37 6.32 -4.47
N VAL A 508 -32.74 6.73 -3.37
CA VAL A 508 -32.44 5.86 -2.23
C VAL A 508 -33.67 5.42 -1.43
N LYS A 509 -34.76 6.19 -1.50
CA LYS A 509 -36.03 5.93 -0.78
C LYS A 509 -36.95 4.96 -1.51
N ASN A 510 -36.78 4.80 -2.82
CA ASN A 510 -37.66 4.02 -3.69
C ASN A 510 -36.94 2.77 -4.23
N ARG A 511 -37.67 1.65 -4.35
CA ARG A 511 -37.15 0.45 -5.01
C ARG A 511 -37.00 0.74 -6.50
N CYS A 512 -35.81 0.52 -7.06
CA CYS A 512 -35.61 0.59 -8.52
C CYS A 512 -36.43 -0.53 -9.18
N VAL A 513 -37.30 -0.18 -10.13
CA VAL A 513 -38.18 -1.10 -10.87
C VAL A 513 -37.52 -1.45 -12.20
N ASP A 514 -37.46 -2.74 -12.53
CA ASP A 514 -36.68 -3.23 -13.66
C ASP A 514 -37.22 -2.75 -15.00
N ASN A 515 -36.45 -1.91 -15.68
CA ASN A 515 -36.59 -1.64 -17.10
C ASN A 515 -35.20 -1.31 -17.67
N THR A 516 -34.79 -2.00 -18.74
CA THR A 516 -33.36 -2.31 -19.02
C THR A 516 -32.46 -1.10 -19.31
N ASN A 517 -33.02 0.04 -19.74
CA ASN A 517 -32.28 1.30 -19.91
C ASN A 517 -32.51 2.34 -18.79
N VAL A 518 -33.59 2.20 -18.00
CA VAL A 518 -33.88 3.13 -16.89
C VAL A 518 -32.96 2.83 -15.71
N LEU A 519 -32.64 1.55 -15.50
CA LEU A 519 -31.89 1.09 -14.34
C LEU A 519 -30.46 1.63 -14.29
N SER A 520 -29.76 1.77 -15.43
CA SER A 520 -28.40 2.31 -15.46
C SER A 520 -28.31 3.80 -15.12
N ARG A 521 -29.33 4.60 -15.49
CA ARG A 521 -29.38 6.03 -15.11
C ARG A 521 -29.90 6.23 -13.69
N SER A 522 -30.88 5.41 -13.26
CA SER A 522 -31.37 5.39 -11.89
C SER A 522 -30.26 4.98 -10.91
N GLU A 523 -29.50 3.92 -11.21
CA GLU A 523 -28.37 3.45 -10.39
C GLU A 523 -27.23 4.48 -10.35
N GLN A 524 -26.96 5.20 -11.45
CA GLN A 524 -26.02 6.34 -11.40
C GLN A 524 -26.51 7.44 -10.47
N GLY A 525 -27.78 7.84 -10.55
CA GLY A 525 -28.38 8.81 -9.62
C GLY A 525 -28.30 8.35 -8.15
N HIS A 526 -28.58 7.07 -7.91
CA HIS A 526 -28.49 6.41 -6.62
C HIS A 526 -27.07 6.44 -6.04
N ARG A 527 -26.06 6.14 -6.88
CA ARG A 527 -24.65 6.19 -6.50
C ARG A 527 -24.15 7.62 -6.29
N VAL A 528 -24.62 8.58 -7.08
CA VAL A 528 -24.28 10.00 -6.91
C VAL A 528 -24.83 10.52 -5.59
N TRP A 529 -26.07 10.18 -5.21
CA TRP A 529 -26.60 10.57 -3.90
C TRP A 529 -25.82 9.94 -2.74
N TRP A 530 -25.54 8.63 -2.81
CA TRP A 530 -24.73 7.96 -1.80
C TRP A 530 -23.29 8.51 -1.72
N GLY A 531 -22.67 8.79 -2.86
CA GLY A 531 -21.34 9.40 -2.94
C GLY A 531 -21.30 10.79 -2.32
N LEU A 532 -22.34 11.61 -2.57
CA LEU A 532 -22.49 12.91 -1.93
C LEU A 532 -22.61 12.78 -0.40
N VAL A 533 -23.47 11.88 0.10
CA VAL A 533 -23.60 11.61 1.55
C VAL A 533 -22.25 11.19 2.13
N MET A 534 -21.52 10.24 1.52
CA MET A 534 -20.23 9.78 2.04
C MET A 534 -19.21 10.93 2.19
N VAL A 535 -19.10 11.79 1.18
CA VAL A 535 -18.16 12.93 1.19
C VAL A 535 -18.60 13.96 2.23
N ASP A 536 -19.87 14.35 2.24
CA ASP A 536 -20.45 15.31 3.18
C ASP A 536 -20.32 14.84 4.65
N ARG A 537 -20.58 13.55 4.91
CA ARG A 537 -20.44 12.97 6.25
C ARG A 537 -18.99 12.89 6.71
N THR A 538 -18.08 12.45 5.83
CA THR A 538 -16.65 12.39 6.17
C THR A 538 -16.11 13.80 6.43
N TYR A 539 -16.38 14.75 5.52
CA TYR A 539 -15.94 16.13 5.65
C TYR A 539 -16.46 16.82 6.92
N THR A 540 -17.72 16.57 7.29
CA THR A 540 -18.31 17.13 8.52
C THR A 540 -17.65 16.53 9.77
N LEU A 541 -17.37 15.23 9.79
CA LEU A 541 -16.62 14.56 10.87
C LEU A 541 -15.22 15.16 11.02
N GLU A 542 -14.48 15.31 9.92
CA GLU A 542 -13.12 15.88 9.92
C GLU A 542 -13.08 17.33 10.43
N ARG A 543 -14.14 18.10 10.16
CA ARG A 543 -14.29 19.50 10.58
C ARG A 543 -14.77 19.64 12.03
N GLY A 544 -15.45 18.63 12.56
CA GLY A 544 -15.91 18.54 13.95
C GLY A 544 -16.97 19.56 14.38
N LYS A 545 -17.70 20.19 13.43
CA LYS A 545 -18.72 21.21 13.72
C LYS A 545 -19.68 21.47 12.56
N GLY A 546 -20.88 21.95 12.88
CA GLY A 546 -21.89 22.44 11.93
C GLY A 546 -22.63 21.32 11.19
N PRO A 547 -23.81 21.62 10.60
CA PRO A 547 -24.63 20.62 9.94
C PRO A 547 -23.98 20.08 8.67
N CYS A 548 -24.41 18.87 8.30
CA CYS A 548 -24.17 18.29 6.98
C CYS A 548 -24.98 19.03 5.90
N ALA A 549 -24.52 18.98 4.66
CA ALA A 549 -25.21 19.56 3.50
C ALA A 549 -26.46 18.76 3.05
N THR A 550 -26.46 17.45 3.30
CA THR A 550 -27.54 16.52 2.93
C THR A 550 -28.37 16.08 4.14
N GLU A 551 -29.67 15.88 3.92
CA GLU A 551 -30.63 15.42 4.92
C GLU A 551 -30.25 14.08 5.59
N GLY A 552 -30.67 13.89 6.84
CA GLY A 552 -30.52 12.63 7.56
C GLY A 552 -31.50 11.55 7.09
N PHE A 553 -31.41 10.36 7.68
CA PHE A 553 -32.13 9.18 7.19
C PHE A 553 -33.33 8.75 8.06
N ASP A 554 -34.53 9.23 7.72
CA ASP A 554 -35.78 8.91 8.45
C ASP A 554 -36.36 7.50 8.18
N ARG A 555 -35.87 6.78 7.16
CA ARG A 555 -36.43 5.50 6.67
C ARG A 555 -35.33 4.58 6.11
N PRO A 556 -35.57 3.25 6.02
CA PRO A 556 -34.61 2.31 5.44
C PRO A 556 -34.29 2.69 3.99
N GLN A 557 -33.04 3.06 3.74
CA GLN A 557 -32.55 3.39 2.40
C GLN A 557 -32.03 2.14 1.70
N PHE A 558 -32.23 2.06 0.38
CA PHE A 558 -31.64 1.01 -0.44
C PHE A 558 -30.15 1.28 -0.69
N LEU A 559 -29.34 0.23 -0.58
CA LEU A 559 -27.90 0.27 -0.86
C LEU A 559 -27.64 0.26 -2.37
N PRO A 560 -26.55 0.89 -2.85
CA PRO A 560 -26.10 0.73 -4.24
C PRO A 560 -25.69 -0.73 -4.48
N ARG A 561 -25.82 -1.23 -5.71
CA ARG A 561 -25.56 -2.65 -6.02
C ARG A 561 -24.05 -2.97 -6.09
N ASP A 562 -23.66 -4.23 -5.92
CA ASP A 562 -22.23 -4.64 -5.89
C ASP A 562 -21.61 -4.87 -7.28
N GLY A 563 -20.49 -4.18 -7.56
CA GLY A 563 -19.61 -4.43 -8.71
C GLY A 563 -19.68 -3.38 -9.83
N ASN A 564 -18.96 -3.66 -10.94
CA ASN A 564 -19.00 -2.91 -12.19
C ASN A 564 -20.28 -3.23 -12.99
N ILE A 565 -21.45 -3.16 -12.34
CA ILE A 565 -22.73 -3.57 -12.94
C ILE A 565 -23.30 -2.52 -13.89
N TRP A 566 -22.65 -2.38 -15.04
CA TRP A 566 -23.24 -1.77 -16.23
C TRP A 566 -23.69 -2.83 -17.25
N ASN A 567 -23.54 -4.13 -16.93
CA ASN A 567 -24.08 -5.24 -17.71
C ASN A 567 -25.55 -5.52 -17.29
N PRO A 568 -26.55 -5.39 -18.20
CA PRO A 568 -27.96 -5.66 -17.93
C PRO A 568 -28.28 -7.05 -17.39
N GLU A 569 -27.53 -8.09 -17.78
CA GLU A 569 -27.86 -9.48 -17.45
C GLU A 569 -27.75 -9.75 -15.94
N VAL A 570 -26.69 -9.23 -15.30
CA VAL A 570 -26.43 -9.37 -13.86
C VAL A 570 -27.44 -8.58 -13.01
N LEU A 571 -27.99 -7.50 -13.57
CA LEU A 571 -28.94 -6.63 -12.85
C LEU A 571 -30.32 -7.27 -12.64
N SER A 572 -30.68 -8.30 -13.39
CA SER A 572 -31.97 -8.99 -13.24
C SER A 572 -32.05 -9.98 -12.07
N SER A 573 -30.93 -10.32 -11.42
CA SER A 573 -30.82 -11.52 -10.56
C SER A 573 -30.58 -11.27 -9.06
N SER A 574 -30.47 -10.00 -8.62
CA SER A 574 -30.15 -9.64 -7.23
C SER A 574 -31.24 -8.80 -6.57
N GLU A 575 -31.66 -9.19 -5.36
CA GLU A 575 -32.62 -8.40 -4.57
C GLU A 575 -31.98 -7.08 -4.07
N PRO A 576 -32.74 -5.97 -4.01
CA PRO A 576 -32.23 -4.71 -3.47
C PRO A 576 -31.94 -4.81 -1.97
N LEU A 577 -30.67 -4.68 -1.60
CA LEU A 577 -30.22 -4.60 -0.21
C LEU A 577 -30.53 -3.21 0.38
N SER A 578 -30.55 -3.09 1.70
CA SER A 578 -30.88 -1.84 2.40
C SER A 578 -29.96 -1.60 3.60
N LEU A 579 -30.05 -0.43 4.24
CA LEU A 579 -29.26 -0.14 5.44
C LEU A 579 -29.46 -1.16 6.59
N SER A 580 -30.61 -1.84 6.66
CA SER A 580 -30.86 -2.89 7.65
C SER A 580 -30.29 -4.27 7.26
N THR A 581 -29.61 -4.39 6.12
CA THR A 581 -28.90 -5.61 5.72
C THR A 581 -27.80 -5.94 6.74
N PRO A 582 -27.82 -7.12 7.38
CA PRO A 582 -26.82 -7.53 8.37
C PRO A 582 -25.39 -7.45 7.83
N SER A 583 -24.43 -7.07 8.68
CA SER A 583 -23.02 -6.98 8.29
C SER A 583 -22.45 -8.29 7.76
N SER A 584 -22.93 -9.44 8.27
CA SER A 584 -22.54 -10.78 7.80
C SER A 584 -22.91 -11.09 6.34
N ILE A 585 -23.82 -10.33 5.73
CA ILE A 585 -24.08 -10.42 4.29
C ILE A 585 -23.03 -9.60 3.57
N ARG A 586 -22.25 -10.25 2.70
CA ARG A 586 -21.25 -9.59 1.85
C ARG A 586 -21.96 -8.62 0.90
N VAL A 587 -21.52 -7.36 0.90
CA VAL A 587 -21.97 -6.33 -0.04
C VAL A 587 -20.77 -5.62 -0.65
N GLY A 588 -20.99 -4.94 -1.77
CA GLY A 588 -19.90 -4.30 -2.50
C GLY A 588 -19.17 -3.20 -1.74
N PRO A 589 -17.91 -2.89 -2.09
CA PRO A 589 -17.10 -1.90 -1.38
C PRO A 589 -17.77 -0.53 -1.26
N PHE A 590 -18.43 -0.05 -2.32
CA PHE A 590 -19.19 1.20 -2.29
C PHE A 590 -20.46 1.11 -1.43
N ALA A 591 -21.12 -0.07 -1.39
CA ALA A 591 -22.25 -0.32 -0.49
C ALA A 591 -21.82 -0.42 0.97
N ARG A 592 -20.67 -1.02 1.28
CA ARG A 592 -20.04 -0.98 2.61
C ARG A 592 -19.74 0.45 3.03
N GLN A 593 -19.20 1.26 2.13
CA GLN A 593 -18.96 2.68 2.40
C GLN A 593 -20.25 3.46 2.69
N ALA A 594 -21.38 3.08 2.07
CA ALA A 594 -22.70 3.64 2.35
C ALA A 594 -23.24 3.21 3.72
N GLN A 595 -23.08 1.94 4.08
CA GLN A 595 -23.42 1.46 5.44
C GLN A 595 -22.60 2.20 6.50
N VAL A 596 -21.28 2.33 6.31
CA VAL A 596 -20.41 3.06 7.23
C VAL A 596 -20.78 4.55 7.30
N SER A 597 -21.09 5.21 6.17
CA SER A 597 -21.49 6.63 6.17
C SER A 597 -22.80 6.90 6.92
N HIS A 598 -23.73 5.94 6.94
CA HIS A 598 -24.93 6.01 7.79
C HIS A 598 -24.60 5.90 9.29
N ILE A 599 -23.63 5.09 9.68
CA ILE A 599 -23.18 5.06 11.09
C ILE A 599 -22.49 6.38 11.49
N LEU A 600 -21.78 7.04 10.55
CA LEU A 600 -21.25 8.39 10.76
C LEU A 600 -22.38 9.43 10.91
N ASP A 601 -23.45 9.34 10.13
CA ASP A 601 -24.65 10.20 10.23
C ASP A 601 -25.26 10.13 11.64
N ILE A 602 -25.49 8.92 12.16
CA ILE A 602 -25.97 8.68 13.53
C ILE A 602 -24.99 9.26 14.56
N LEU A 603 -23.68 8.96 14.44
CA LEU A 603 -22.66 9.45 15.36
C LEU A 603 -22.66 10.99 15.43
N MET A 604 -22.66 11.66 14.29
CA MET A 604 -22.61 13.12 14.22
C MET A 604 -23.90 13.79 14.66
N MET A 605 -25.06 13.16 14.44
CA MET A 605 -26.33 13.63 14.98
C MET A 605 -26.25 13.77 16.51
N HIS A 606 -25.64 12.80 17.21
CA HIS A 606 -25.50 12.86 18.66
C HIS A 606 -24.33 13.73 19.15
N LEU A 607 -23.29 13.94 18.34
CA LEU A 607 -22.12 14.76 18.72
C LEU A 607 -22.27 16.25 18.41
N TYR A 608 -23.03 16.61 17.38
CA TYR A 608 -23.06 17.96 16.81
C TYR A 608 -24.47 18.58 16.71
N ASP A 609 -25.51 17.97 17.29
CA ASP A 609 -26.85 18.58 17.42
C ASP A 609 -26.77 19.87 18.26
N SER A 610 -27.19 20.98 17.65
CA SER A 610 -27.18 22.32 18.25
C SER A 610 -28.19 22.50 19.38
N ASP A 611 -29.23 21.66 19.43
CA ASP A 611 -30.33 21.79 20.39
C ASP A 611 -30.04 21.10 21.75
N GLY A 612 -28.98 20.30 21.85
CA GLY A 612 -28.57 19.62 23.08
C GLY A 612 -29.56 18.56 23.61
N ARG A 613 -30.61 18.23 22.84
CA ARG A 613 -31.68 17.30 23.24
C ARG A 613 -31.29 15.83 23.16
N HIS A 614 -30.24 15.51 22.39
CA HIS A 614 -29.81 14.15 22.08
C HIS A 614 -28.36 13.89 22.48
N SER A 615 -27.98 14.23 23.72
CA SER A 615 -26.68 13.84 24.28
C SER A 615 -26.49 12.33 24.14
N LEU A 616 -25.43 11.90 23.44
CA LEU A 616 -25.14 10.49 23.18
C LEU A 616 -25.21 9.67 24.47
N ASN A 617 -26.24 8.84 24.63
CA ASN A 617 -26.35 8.02 25.83
C ASN A 617 -25.40 6.82 25.74
N LYS A 618 -25.15 6.15 26.87
CA LYS A 618 -24.19 5.06 26.93
C LYS A 618 -24.59 3.87 26.03
N ASP A 619 -25.88 3.53 26.01
CA ASP A 619 -26.37 2.37 25.24
C ASP A 619 -26.27 2.62 23.73
N GLU A 620 -26.52 3.85 23.28
CA GLU A 620 -26.30 4.33 21.90
C GLU A 620 -24.81 4.32 21.55
N SER A 621 -23.97 4.91 22.40
CA SER A 621 -22.51 4.90 22.24
C SER A 621 -21.96 3.48 22.08
N ASP A 622 -22.37 2.57 22.96
CA ASP A 622 -21.97 1.17 22.93
C ASP A 622 -22.54 0.44 21.70
N GLN A 623 -23.73 0.80 21.19
CA GLN A 623 -24.31 0.23 19.98
C GLN A 623 -23.58 0.67 18.70
N ILE A 624 -23.21 1.95 18.60
CA ILE A 624 -22.37 2.48 17.51
C ILE A 624 -20.99 1.80 17.57
N ALA A 625 -20.37 1.73 18.75
CA ALA A 625 -19.07 1.08 18.96
C ALA A 625 -19.08 -0.39 18.54
N ARG A 626 -20.09 -1.17 18.95
CA ARG A 626 -20.26 -2.58 18.53
C ARG A 626 -20.37 -2.71 17.01
N THR A 627 -21.16 -1.84 16.37
CA THR A 627 -21.40 -1.88 14.93
C THR A 627 -20.15 -1.53 14.13
N LEU A 628 -19.44 -0.46 14.49
CA LEU A 628 -18.17 -0.08 13.86
C LEU A 628 -17.07 -1.11 14.14
N THR A 629 -17.03 -1.72 15.33
CA THR A 629 -16.07 -2.79 15.64
C THR A 629 -16.31 -4.03 14.77
N ALA A 630 -17.56 -4.41 14.51
CA ALA A 630 -17.87 -5.50 13.59
C ALA A 630 -17.39 -5.18 12.16
N PHE A 631 -17.61 -3.95 11.66
CA PHE A 631 -17.07 -3.52 10.38
C PHE A 631 -15.53 -3.50 10.34
N SER A 632 -14.86 -3.07 11.41
CA SER A 632 -13.39 -3.01 11.44
C SER A 632 -12.70 -4.39 11.44
N MET A 633 -13.42 -5.45 11.85
CA MET A 633 -12.99 -6.84 11.68
C MET A 633 -13.28 -7.38 10.28
N LEU A 634 -14.47 -7.07 9.74
CA LEU A 634 -14.95 -7.63 8.48
C LEU A 634 -14.31 -7.00 7.23
N LEU A 635 -14.19 -5.67 7.19
CA LEU A 635 -13.75 -4.94 5.99
C LEU A 635 -12.36 -5.38 5.50
N PRO A 636 -11.36 -5.68 6.34
CA PRO A 636 -10.09 -6.26 5.90
C PRO A 636 -10.22 -7.66 5.29
N GLU A 637 -11.12 -8.51 5.80
CA GLU A 637 -11.34 -9.87 5.28
C GLU A 637 -12.05 -9.86 3.93
N GLU A 638 -12.92 -8.86 3.69
CA GLU A 638 -13.59 -8.68 2.41
C GLU A 638 -12.69 -8.16 1.28
N THR A 639 -11.42 -7.76 1.58
CA THR A 639 -10.43 -7.32 0.58
C THR A 639 -9.73 -8.49 -0.14
N PRO A 640 -9.98 -8.74 -1.44
CA PRO A 640 -9.33 -9.85 -2.16
C PRO A 640 -7.95 -9.48 -2.75
N GLN A 641 -7.44 -8.27 -2.45
CA GLN A 641 -6.36 -7.53 -3.14
C GLN A 641 -6.74 -6.97 -4.53
N PRO A 642 -6.19 -5.82 -4.99
CA PRO A 642 -5.25 -4.91 -4.30
C PRO A 642 -5.95 -3.91 -3.36
N TRP A 643 -5.17 -3.00 -2.76
CA TRP A 643 -5.57 -2.13 -1.64
C TRP A 643 -6.52 -0.92 -1.86
N PRO A 644 -6.93 -0.45 -3.06
CA PRO A 644 -7.80 0.74 -3.12
C PRO A 644 -9.27 0.45 -2.80
N THR A 645 -9.79 -0.74 -3.08
CA THR A 645 -11.25 -0.95 -3.25
C THR A 645 -12.08 -0.70 -1.99
N TYR A 646 -11.60 -1.12 -0.80
CA TYR A 646 -12.27 -0.87 0.49
C TYR A 646 -11.59 0.25 1.31
N CYS A 647 -10.60 0.95 0.76
CA CYS A 647 -9.78 1.88 1.56
C CYS A 647 -10.62 3.00 2.19
N GLY A 648 -11.64 3.51 1.48
CA GLY A 648 -12.52 4.55 1.99
C GLY A 648 -13.42 4.06 3.13
N ALA A 649 -14.07 2.91 2.98
CA ALA A 649 -14.89 2.30 4.04
C ALA A 649 -14.07 2.02 5.32
N ILE A 650 -12.85 1.49 5.18
CA ILE A 650 -11.92 1.28 6.30
C ILE A 650 -11.55 2.63 6.96
N GLY A 651 -11.17 3.63 6.17
CA GLY A 651 -10.80 4.96 6.66
C GLY A 651 -11.92 5.67 7.43
N MET A 652 -13.14 5.64 6.89
CA MET A 652 -14.33 6.20 7.54
C MET A 652 -14.66 5.45 8.85
N CYS A 653 -14.59 4.11 8.83
CA CYS A 653 -14.88 3.29 10.01
C CYS A 653 -13.91 3.55 11.17
N TYR A 654 -12.60 3.65 10.91
CA TYR A 654 -11.62 3.95 11.95
C TYR A 654 -11.68 5.40 12.42
N SER A 655 -11.95 6.35 11.52
CA SER A 655 -12.19 7.75 11.92
C SER A 655 -13.37 7.85 12.90
N ALA A 656 -14.50 7.20 12.60
CA ALA A 656 -15.67 7.19 13.48
C ALA A 656 -15.41 6.49 14.83
N LEU A 657 -14.69 5.36 14.86
CA LEU A 657 -14.30 4.70 16.12
C LEU A 657 -13.46 5.62 17.02
N ILE A 658 -12.47 6.30 16.44
CA ILE A 658 -11.59 7.19 17.20
C ILE A 658 -12.38 8.39 17.71
N THR A 659 -13.17 9.07 16.87
CA THR A 659 -14.03 10.19 17.30
C THR A 659 -15.02 9.78 18.39
N LEU A 660 -15.61 8.59 18.30
CA LEU A 660 -16.51 8.05 19.32
C LEU A 660 -15.80 7.79 20.66
N HIS A 661 -14.58 7.25 20.64
CA HIS A 661 -13.82 7.07 21.88
C HIS A 661 -13.36 8.40 22.49
N GLU A 662 -12.98 9.37 21.66
CA GLU A 662 -12.57 10.71 22.11
C GLU A 662 -13.73 11.56 22.63
N SER A 663 -14.99 11.21 22.31
CA SER A 663 -16.19 11.91 22.82
C SER A 663 -16.74 11.34 24.13
N GLN A 664 -16.26 10.18 24.59
CA GLN A 664 -16.71 9.59 25.85
C GLN A 664 -16.19 10.41 27.05
N PRO A 665 -16.98 10.57 28.13
CA PRO A 665 -16.58 11.38 29.27
C PRO A 665 -15.35 10.80 29.96
N LYS A 666 -14.30 11.62 30.11
CA LYS A 666 -13.12 11.29 30.92
C LYS A 666 -13.54 10.96 32.36
N THR A 667 -13.00 9.90 32.93
CA THR A 667 -13.26 9.48 34.32
C THR A 667 -12.51 10.32 35.37
N SER A 668 -11.59 11.19 34.94
CA SER A 668 -10.86 12.14 35.79
C SER A 668 -11.58 13.50 35.87
N LEU A 669 -11.54 14.12 37.06
CA LEU A 669 -12.08 15.46 37.33
C LEU A 669 -11.13 16.61 36.95
N ASP A 670 -9.97 16.27 36.37
CA ASP A 670 -8.96 17.22 35.89
C ASP A 670 -9.00 17.22 34.34
N PRO A 671 -9.27 18.38 33.69
CA PRO A 671 -9.33 18.48 32.23
C PRO A 671 -8.07 18.00 31.51
N ASP A 672 -6.90 18.18 32.14
CA ASP A 672 -5.57 17.92 31.58
C ASP A 672 -4.99 16.58 32.05
N ALA A 673 -5.46 16.00 33.17
CA ALA A 673 -5.10 14.63 33.54
C ALA A 673 -5.81 13.60 32.67
N ILE A 674 -5.12 13.12 31.63
CA ILE A 674 -5.52 11.94 30.86
C ILE A 674 -5.22 10.68 31.69
N CYS A 675 -6.14 9.72 31.67
CA CYS A 675 -5.93 8.44 32.33
C CYS A 675 -4.85 7.65 31.58
N SER A 676 -3.80 7.21 32.29
CA SER A 676 -2.76 6.33 31.74
C SER A 676 -3.31 5.02 31.17
N ASP A 677 -4.52 4.64 31.61
CA ASP A 677 -5.32 3.56 31.05
C ASP A 677 -6.28 4.12 29.99
N ALA A 678 -5.80 4.26 28.75
CA ALA A 678 -6.70 4.38 27.60
C ALA A 678 -7.65 3.16 27.59
N PRO A 679 -8.99 3.33 27.44
CA PRO A 679 -9.92 2.22 27.49
C PRO A 679 -9.51 1.08 26.54
N GLU A 680 -9.62 -0.18 26.98
CA GLU A 680 -9.14 -1.34 26.21
C GLU A 680 -9.68 -1.37 24.78
N SER A 681 -10.90 -0.87 24.56
CA SER A 681 -11.55 -0.70 23.26
C SER A 681 -10.83 0.30 22.34
N LEU A 682 -10.39 1.45 22.88
CA LEU A 682 -9.59 2.43 22.14
C LEU A 682 -8.21 1.86 21.82
N GLN A 683 -7.51 1.26 22.79
CA GLN A 683 -6.20 0.67 22.54
C GLN A 683 -6.28 -0.50 21.52
N SER A 684 -7.32 -1.32 21.58
CA SER A 684 -7.62 -2.35 20.57
C SER A 684 -7.82 -1.74 19.17
N THR A 685 -8.57 -0.64 19.07
CA THR A 685 -8.78 0.10 17.81
C THR A 685 -7.47 0.65 17.26
N LEU A 686 -6.65 1.32 18.09
CA LEU A 686 -5.36 1.89 17.70
C LEU A 686 -4.37 0.80 17.26
N ASN A 687 -4.28 -0.31 18.00
CA ASN A 687 -3.44 -1.47 17.64
C ASN A 687 -3.84 -2.08 16.28
N ARG A 688 -5.15 -2.20 16.01
CA ARG A 688 -5.64 -2.74 14.72
C ARG A 688 -5.35 -1.78 13.56
N LEU A 689 -5.56 -0.49 13.74
CA LEU A 689 -5.21 0.50 12.72
C LEU A 689 -3.70 0.50 12.45
N ALA A 690 -2.86 0.44 13.48
CA ALA A 690 -1.41 0.33 13.33
C ALA A 690 -0.98 -0.96 12.58
N LEU A 691 -1.65 -2.10 12.82
CA LEU A 691 -1.42 -3.34 12.07
C LEU A 691 -1.79 -3.19 10.59
N ILE A 692 -2.91 -2.53 10.29
CA ILE A 692 -3.35 -2.21 8.93
C ILE A 692 -2.32 -1.28 8.26
N SER A 693 -1.90 -0.21 8.94
CA SER A 693 -0.88 0.73 8.45
C SER A 693 0.47 0.06 8.22
N LYS A 694 0.90 -0.85 9.09
CA LYS A 694 2.12 -1.64 8.88
C LYS A 694 2.02 -2.50 7.63
N LYS A 695 0.93 -3.27 7.46
CA LYS A 695 0.69 -4.10 6.27
C LYS A 695 0.66 -3.24 4.99
N PHE A 696 0.02 -2.07 5.04
CA PHE A 696 -0.01 -1.12 3.93
C PHE A 696 1.39 -0.60 3.59
N ASN A 697 2.16 -0.15 4.58
CA ASN A 697 3.51 0.39 4.40
C ASN A 697 4.48 -0.68 3.85
N ASP A 698 4.47 -1.89 4.41
CA ASP A 698 5.32 -3.00 3.95
C ASP A 698 4.98 -3.42 2.50
N ASN A 699 3.75 -3.17 2.02
CA ASN A 699 3.30 -3.49 0.64
C ASN A 699 3.21 -2.27 -0.29
N ILE A 700 3.66 -1.07 0.10
CA ILE A 700 3.43 0.19 -0.66
C ILE A 700 3.86 0.13 -2.13
N ARG A 701 4.88 -0.67 -2.47
CA ARG A 701 5.34 -0.86 -3.86
C ARG A 701 4.31 -1.55 -4.78
N GLN A 702 3.31 -2.23 -4.21
CA GLN A 702 2.22 -2.91 -4.92
C GLN A 702 0.92 -2.08 -4.94
N ILE A 703 0.90 -0.93 -4.27
CA ILE A 703 -0.30 -0.11 -4.10
C ILE A 703 -0.24 1.07 -5.06
N ASP A 704 -1.27 1.21 -5.90
CA ASP A 704 -1.42 2.40 -6.73
C ASP A 704 -1.83 3.60 -5.86
N ILE A 705 -0.87 4.50 -5.64
CA ILE A 705 -1.01 5.75 -4.90
C ILE A 705 -2.04 6.68 -5.58
N GLU A 706 -2.24 6.60 -6.89
CA GLU A 706 -3.19 7.43 -7.62
C GLU A 706 -4.65 7.04 -7.31
N GLY A 707 -4.88 5.75 -7.05
CA GLY A 707 -6.18 5.15 -6.72
C GLY A 707 -6.59 5.21 -5.26
N MET A 708 -5.85 5.88 -4.37
CA MET A 708 -6.21 5.96 -2.94
C MET A 708 -7.29 7.02 -2.66
N SER A 709 -8.29 6.69 -1.85
CA SER A 709 -9.31 7.66 -1.41
C SER A 709 -8.78 8.69 -0.40
N PRO A 710 -9.42 9.86 -0.25
CA PRO A 710 -8.99 10.90 0.69
C PRO A 710 -9.50 10.70 2.13
N PHE A 711 -10.28 9.64 2.42
CA PHE A 711 -10.95 9.46 3.72
C PHE A 711 -10.08 8.83 4.86
N PRO A 712 -9.10 7.93 4.59
CA PRO A 712 -8.25 7.37 5.66
C PRO A 712 -7.36 8.37 6.44
N PRO A 713 -6.74 9.40 5.82
CA PRO A 713 -5.77 10.26 6.49
C PRO A 713 -6.21 10.87 7.83
N HIS A 714 -7.47 11.26 7.98
CA HIS A 714 -7.94 11.88 9.22
C HIS A 714 -7.82 10.92 10.42
N GLY A 715 -8.47 9.75 10.37
CA GLY A 715 -8.43 8.76 11.44
C GLY A 715 -7.01 8.27 11.74
N ILE A 716 -6.17 8.07 10.72
CA ILE A 716 -4.75 7.70 10.89
C ILE A 716 -3.99 8.79 11.64
N THR A 717 -4.23 10.07 11.32
CA THR A 717 -3.60 11.22 11.97
C THR A 717 -4.06 11.37 13.42
N ARG A 718 -5.38 11.24 13.69
CA ARG A 718 -5.92 11.23 15.06
C ARG A 718 -5.28 10.11 15.90
N ALA A 719 -5.18 8.90 15.35
CA ALA A 719 -4.50 7.79 16.00
C ALA A 719 -3.02 8.08 16.28
N ALA A 720 -2.29 8.64 15.31
CA ALA A 720 -0.87 8.97 15.49
C ALA A 720 -0.65 10.04 16.57
N LEU A 721 -1.51 11.08 16.61
CA LEU A 721 -1.48 12.10 17.66
C LEU A 721 -1.76 11.53 19.05
N LEU A 722 -2.76 10.65 19.19
CA LEU A 722 -3.04 9.94 20.45
C LEU A 722 -1.84 9.09 20.90
N GLN A 723 -1.19 8.39 19.97
CA GLN A 723 0.00 7.59 20.26
C GLN A 723 1.22 8.46 20.64
N TYR A 724 1.45 9.60 19.98
CA TYR A 724 2.51 10.54 20.41
C TYR A 724 2.23 11.16 21.79
N ARG A 725 0.97 11.41 22.16
CA ARG A 725 0.60 11.89 23.52
C ARG A 725 0.85 10.83 24.59
N LEU A 726 0.35 9.61 24.37
CA LEU A 726 0.60 8.47 25.27
C LEU A 726 2.10 8.22 25.46
N TRP A 727 2.91 8.37 24.41
CA TRP A 727 4.37 8.32 24.52
C TRP A 727 4.95 9.46 25.39
N LYS A 728 4.51 10.71 25.19
CA LYS A 728 4.96 11.88 25.98
C LYS A 728 4.60 11.76 27.47
N GLU A 729 3.47 11.12 27.79
CA GLU A 729 2.98 10.93 29.16
C GLU A 729 3.63 9.72 29.86
N THR A 730 3.74 8.57 29.17
CA THR A 730 4.20 7.31 29.79
C THR A 730 5.69 7.02 29.60
N GLY A 731 6.33 7.64 28.61
CA GLY A 731 7.69 7.30 28.17
C GLY A 731 7.83 5.98 27.41
N ASP A 732 6.76 5.17 27.26
CA ASP A 732 6.84 3.87 26.56
C ASP A 732 7.05 4.07 25.05
N ILE A 733 8.24 3.69 24.58
CA ILE A 733 8.68 3.83 23.19
C ILE A 733 7.77 3.10 22.20
N LYS A 734 7.04 2.07 22.62
CA LYS A 734 6.05 1.35 21.80
C LYS A 734 4.98 2.28 21.23
N TYR A 735 4.56 3.29 21.98
CA TYR A 735 3.60 4.29 21.50
C TYR A 735 4.23 5.19 20.43
N CYS A 736 5.51 5.58 20.59
CA CYS A 736 6.26 6.33 19.58
C CYS A 736 6.47 5.52 18.28
N GLU A 737 6.86 4.24 18.39
CA GLU A 737 6.98 3.32 17.25
C GLU A 737 5.64 3.18 16.51
N THR A 738 4.54 3.03 17.25
CA THR A 738 3.18 2.92 16.69
C THR A 738 2.76 4.20 15.99
N ALA A 739 3.02 5.37 16.59
CA ALA A 739 2.80 6.67 15.98
C ALA A 739 3.61 6.81 14.67
N ASN A 740 4.89 6.43 14.67
CA ASN A 740 5.75 6.48 13.48
C ASN A 740 5.24 5.60 12.34
N VAL A 741 4.72 4.40 12.62
CA VAL A 741 4.08 3.53 11.61
C VAL A 741 2.86 4.21 10.97
N LEU A 742 2.02 4.87 11.78
CA LEU A 742 0.86 5.62 11.30
C LEU A 742 1.30 6.84 10.47
N THR A 743 2.29 7.60 10.92
CA THR A 743 2.87 8.77 10.21
C THR A 743 3.44 8.39 8.83
N VAL A 744 4.10 7.23 8.70
CA VAL A 744 4.59 6.73 7.39
C VAL A 744 3.43 6.45 6.43
N MET A 745 2.29 5.94 6.92
CA MET A 745 1.10 5.76 6.09
C MET A 745 0.57 7.12 5.62
N VAL A 746 0.44 8.12 6.51
CA VAL A 746 0.04 9.49 6.13
C VAL A 746 0.99 10.08 5.07
N LYS A 747 2.30 9.84 5.18
CA LYS A 747 3.33 10.22 4.19
C LYS A 747 3.20 9.52 2.83
N HIS A 748 2.45 8.43 2.74
CA HIS A 748 2.08 7.83 1.46
C HIS A 748 0.81 8.48 0.87
N PHE A 749 -0.19 8.81 1.69
CA PHE A 749 -1.35 9.60 1.25
C PHE A 749 -1.01 11.04 0.85
N SER A 750 -0.02 11.69 1.49
CA SER A 750 0.41 13.05 1.15
C SER A 750 0.98 13.20 -0.26
N LYS A 751 1.46 12.10 -0.86
CA LYS A 751 1.87 12.06 -2.29
C LYS A 751 0.69 12.29 -3.25
N ARG A 752 -0.54 12.11 -2.77
CA ARG A 752 -1.77 12.13 -3.56
C ARG A 752 -2.73 13.26 -3.17
N TRP A 753 -2.82 13.56 -1.87
CA TRP A 753 -3.82 14.44 -1.26
C TRP A 753 -3.15 15.51 -0.40
N MET A 754 -3.38 16.79 -0.71
CA MET A 754 -2.75 17.89 0.04
C MET A 754 -3.26 18.00 1.49
N ARG A 755 -4.50 17.55 1.79
CA ARG A 755 -4.98 17.43 3.17
C ARG A 755 -4.09 16.50 4.01
N ALA A 756 -3.64 15.39 3.43
CA ALA A 756 -2.71 14.47 4.09
C ALA A 756 -1.28 15.05 4.23
N ALA A 757 -0.89 16.00 3.37
CA ALA A 757 0.36 16.76 3.57
C ALA A 757 0.24 17.71 4.76
N HIS A 758 -0.88 18.43 4.92
CA HIS A 758 -1.12 19.27 6.11
C HIS A 758 -1.13 18.44 7.41
N TYR A 759 -1.78 17.26 7.40
CA TYR A 759 -1.74 16.32 8.52
C TYR A 759 -0.32 15.80 8.81
N LEU A 760 0.47 15.50 7.78
CA LEU A 760 1.87 15.10 7.96
C LEU A 760 2.67 16.19 8.67
N CYS A 761 2.53 17.46 8.28
CA CYS A 761 3.22 18.57 8.96
C CYS A 761 2.78 18.75 10.43
N GLN A 762 1.53 18.44 10.77
CA GLN A 762 1.07 18.41 12.17
C GLN A 762 1.76 17.28 12.96
N LEU A 763 1.92 16.10 12.37
CA LEU A 763 2.62 14.96 12.99
C LEU A 763 4.12 15.21 13.12
N GLU A 764 4.75 15.82 12.11
CA GLU A 764 6.18 16.20 12.13
C GLU A 764 6.48 17.29 13.17
N ALA A 765 5.52 18.17 13.49
CA ALA A 765 5.64 19.12 14.60
C ALA A 765 5.46 18.48 15.99
N GLU A 766 4.76 17.36 16.08
CA GLU A 766 4.55 16.61 17.33
C GLU A 766 5.67 15.59 17.61
N GLN A 767 6.41 15.19 16.57
CA GLN A 767 7.64 14.40 16.71
C GLN A 767 8.68 15.15 17.55
N PRO A 768 9.38 14.46 18.46
CA PRO A 768 10.52 15.07 19.12
C PRO A 768 11.60 15.38 18.09
N LEU A 769 12.22 16.56 18.21
CA LEU A 769 13.56 16.76 17.68
C LEU A 769 14.48 15.73 18.36
N LEU A 770 14.79 14.64 17.66
CA LEU A 770 15.90 13.75 18.02
C LEU A 770 17.24 14.41 17.67
N THR A 771 17.44 15.63 18.20
CA THR A 771 18.76 16.10 18.60
C THR A 771 19.29 15.07 19.61
N PRO A 772 20.53 14.57 19.48
CA PRO A 772 20.99 13.46 20.30
C PRO A 772 20.93 13.80 21.79
N MET A 773 20.42 12.86 22.62
CA MET A 773 20.65 12.87 24.07
C MET A 773 22.10 12.46 24.39
N PHE A 774 23.03 13.30 23.91
CA PHE A 774 24.43 13.40 24.32
C PHE A 774 24.74 14.90 24.42
N GLY A 775 24.21 15.54 25.46
CA GLY A 775 24.21 17.00 25.59
C GLY A 775 23.85 17.55 26.98
N SER A 776 24.12 16.80 28.05
CA SER A 776 24.01 17.30 29.44
C SER A 776 24.89 16.56 30.46
N LEU A 777 25.94 15.89 30.00
CA LEU A 777 27.05 15.42 30.81
C LEU A 777 28.34 15.78 30.08
N VAL A 778 29.32 16.30 30.84
CA VAL A 778 30.50 17.07 30.36
C VAL A 778 30.15 18.50 29.96
N SER A 779 30.35 19.39 30.95
CA SER A 779 30.77 20.78 30.80
C SER A 779 32.16 20.89 30.19
#